data_AF-A0A7C3J136-F1
#
_entry.id   AF-A0A7C3J136-F1
#
_cell.length_a   1.000
_cell.length_b   1.000
_cell.length_c   1.000
_cell.angle_alpha   90.00
_cell.angle_beta   90.00
_cell.angle_gamma   90.00
#
_symmetry.space_group_name_H-M   'P 1'
#
loop_
_entity.id
_entity.type
_entity.pdbx_description
1 polymer ?
#
loop_
_entity_poly.entity_id
_entity_poly.type
_entity_poly.pdbx_seq_one_letter_code
_entity_poly.pdbx_strand_id
1 'polypeptide(L)'
;MAKIKVINKRQNADLIGGNFTNDASQTIFSLGAFSVQSNFTGRKITKYENKITSFVTPITLENLKLTENESNQIVSLTSNVVLNLDKSDLKSYAKFGSTKEILRVAVQEIIKKFPASLFAYKNITVNGNFTIANFIYDPVTNISTFEVPKQYIDNKFGIVTARNNFATPDNSEIRNLNLSYQNYVIWKGSDPDNNKHYILGYTGDTIQDPILRFKVNGNPFPEISGNTASTASINYHIKPNPRQYNLFYSKLEPLQKHLLSRRTDDNSGFITEFKEPVLLDDGNTIFTERSFIWTTFDQYNIDIDSSQYSQYLVSLMNLGELYDSFKTDLVYRLLTTTSLKVYDQTDEMKMSKLLRIYGREFDNIRQYIDAIAYANTVTYNKKNNLSDTLVKNLAKTLGWNTVNLVSDEDLENAFFSEFETEENQIRLPYEIDIELWRRIIINTNYYWKSKGTRAALKSMLRLIGIPEPFVDITEYVYTVDGRINPNRVNLTLEDIGAPSLPYNSQGYPIAPKENNDFFFQISGDTDGGQEYINLFRRVGFSVNRIVDNKKSWEEAGFVERKHYSSPAYFQRDSKLIINTKEIDATLDTARGIEYDVYTYNKLTNYPISTTGVTKPYLYINIPFTYGESANTFTVINGETALGDIQVNFNGITLEKGVDYVQLSNTTVQLINEYARKHSNGSKDVITLTYLHDRYNGLSGDYSSIQYIVTTITALPSGVEIPLPPNYTLSDSGDIQLTINGISLTKSTSLFTGDYIIAPTKDKIVVQNASLVTYLQSNPTVMISYIEQLNNEGLNKKFEVHRVDSFSSNKLSFNAGINKFIYNMNYEAIDIASIKVTINGITLQNGTDFTLNSGNKYQIFLPASLNYGDVIGVYYVVGEGTQSSFLPSNLIFPNVSELSFLEYLELVTRKLINAKTRKIITDNNGGFYPTVLKIYEEYLKVSFLPENNFYHSNGYTFSNVFPFIAKFSTFFERFITDLLPATVILRKGGTLIRNTSFTRQKFTYKRGVNFDPSLEWLGDDGSEFKTKQAKTIYSWADASVCVSQPILFIEDVEVITSS
;
A
#
# COMPACT_ATOMS: atom_id res chain seq x y z
N MET A 1 -41.45 -35.04 -24.67
CA MET A 1 -42.77 -35.39 -24.12
C MET A 1 -42.67 -35.34 -22.60
N ALA A 2 -43.35 -34.39 -21.95
CA ALA A 2 -43.86 -34.38 -20.58
C ALA A 2 -44.18 -32.91 -20.20
N LYS A 3 -45.47 -32.55 -20.24
CA LYS A 3 -46.01 -31.25 -19.84
C LYS A 3 -46.14 -31.21 -18.32
N ILE A 4 -45.69 -30.13 -17.68
CA ILE A 4 -46.09 -29.79 -16.31
C ILE A 4 -46.97 -28.53 -16.36
N LYS A 5 -48.05 -28.61 -15.59
CA LYS A 5 -49.28 -27.83 -15.60
C LYS A 5 -49.10 -26.59 -14.71
N VAL A 6 -49.24 -25.39 -15.28
CA VAL A 6 -49.34 -24.12 -14.52
C VAL A 6 -50.78 -23.92 -14.09
N ILE A 7 -51.02 -23.73 -12.79
CA ILE A 7 -52.31 -23.31 -12.24
C ILE A 7 -52.23 -21.81 -11.91
N ASN A 8 -52.96 -21.02 -12.69
CA ASN A 8 -53.21 -19.59 -12.47
C ASN A 8 -54.18 -19.37 -11.31
N LYS A 9 -53.94 -18.31 -10.50
CA LYS A 9 -55.02 -17.48 -9.95
C LYS A 9 -54.66 -15.98 -9.98
N ARG A 10 -55.25 -15.33 -11.00
CA ARG A 10 -55.89 -14.00 -11.04
C ARG A 10 -55.04 -12.74 -10.83
N GLN A 11 -54.52 -12.25 -11.95
CA GLN A 11 -54.40 -10.82 -12.24
C GLN A 11 -55.79 -10.21 -12.53
N ASN A 12 -56.09 -9.07 -11.91
CA ASN A 12 -57.03 -8.06 -12.41
C ASN A 12 -56.26 -6.72 -12.33
N ALA A 13 -56.41 -5.76 -13.22
CA ALA A 13 -56.96 -5.72 -14.57
C ALA A 13 -56.53 -4.33 -15.04
N ASP A 14 -55.37 -4.19 -15.72
CA ASP A 14 -54.96 -2.94 -16.38
C ASP A 14 -53.96 -3.18 -17.54
N LEU A 15 -53.97 -4.39 -18.11
CA LEU A 15 -53.23 -4.67 -19.35
C LEU A 15 -54.21 -4.77 -20.51
N ILE A 16 -54.55 -3.62 -21.11
CA ILE A 16 -55.13 -3.56 -22.44
C ILE A 16 -54.18 -2.75 -23.33
N GLY A 17 -53.56 -3.45 -24.29
CA GLY A 17 -53.00 -2.83 -25.49
C GLY A 17 -51.65 -2.11 -25.34
N GLY A 18 -50.59 -2.84 -24.96
CA GLY A 18 -49.21 -2.67 -25.46
C GLY A 18 -48.51 -1.30 -25.39
N ASN A 19 -49.11 -0.26 -24.83
CA ASN A 19 -48.56 1.08 -24.73
C ASN A 19 -48.82 1.64 -23.32
N PHE A 20 -47.75 2.02 -22.62
CA PHE A 20 -47.87 2.84 -21.40
C PHE A 20 -48.27 4.26 -21.81
N THR A 21 -49.48 4.69 -21.47
CA THR A 21 -49.87 6.09 -21.57
C THR A 21 -49.26 6.86 -20.41
N ASN A 22 -48.46 7.89 -20.73
CA ASN A 22 -47.70 8.69 -19.78
C ASN A 22 -48.55 9.82 -19.19
N ASP A 23 -49.75 9.50 -18.72
CA ASP A 23 -50.63 10.45 -18.03
C ASP A 23 -50.49 10.26 -16.51
N ALA A 24 -50.16 11.36 -15.84
CA ALA A 24 -50.03 11.41 -14.39
C ALA A 24 -51.38 11.08 -13.72
N SER A 25 -51.50 9.85 -13.23
CA SER A 25 -52.59 9.47 -12.34
C SER A 25 -52.53 10.33 -11.08
N GLN A 26 -53.54 11.19 -10.96
CA GLN A 26 -53.77 12.07 -9.83
C GLN A 26 -54.26 11.24 -8.63
N THR A 27 -53.49 11.27 -7.54
CA THR A 27 -53.92 11.23 -6.13
C THR A 27 -55.06 10.28 -5.70
N ILE A 28 -54.72 9.36 -4.79
CA ILE A 28 -55.53 9.03 -3.60
C ILE A 28 -54.52 9.11 -2.45
N PHE A 29 -54.30 10.25 -1.78
CA PHE A 29 -55.19 10.90 -0.82
C PHE A 29 -54.94 12.41 -0.81
N SER A 30 -56.02 13.20 -0.80
CA SER A 30 -55.99 14.65 -0.56
C SER A 30 -56.26 14.95 0.92
N LEU A 31 -55.45 15.83 1.54
CA LEU A 31 -55.93 17.03 2.27
C LEU A 31 -54.73 17.81 2.84
N GLY A 32 -54.40 18.95 2.23
CA GLY A 32 -53.45 19.95 2.75
C GLY A 32 -52.52 20.51 1.68
N ALA A 33 -52.95 21.57 0.98
CA ALA A 33 -52.25 22.17 -0.15
C ALA A 33 -50.96 22.91 0.23
N PHE A 34 -49.82 22.45 -0.29
CA PHE A 34 -48.63 23.27 -0.53
C PHE A 34 -48.02 22.86 -1.89
N SER A 35 -47.92 23.80 -2.82
CA SER A 35 -47.22 23.60 -4.09
C SER A 35 -45.79 24.14 -3.98
N VAL A 36 -44.80 23.29 -4.27
CA VAL A 36 -43.43 23.72 -4.53
C VAL A 36 -43.24 23.67 -6.04
N GLN A 37 -43.11 24.84 -6.68
CA GLN A 37 -42.69 24.91 -8.08
C GLN A 37 -41.19 24.61 -8.16
N SER A 38 -40.81 23.49 -8.79
CA SER A 38 -39.44 23.25 -9.21
C SER A 38 -39.28 23.61 -10.70
N ASN A 39 -38.34 24.50 -10.95
CA ASN A 39 -37.94 25.04 -12.24
C ASN A 39 -37.03 24.06 -12.99
N PHE A 40 -37.62 23.07 -13.66
CA PHE A 40 -36.91 22.17 -14.59
C PHE A 40 -36.95 22.64 -16.06
N THR A 41 -36.87 23.94 -16.31
CA THR A 41 -36.72 24.46 -17.69
C THR A 41 -35.26 24.38 -18.11
N GLY A 42 -34.90 23.34 -18.87
CA GLY A 42 -33.56 23.17 -19.46
C GLY A 42 -33.16 21.73 -19.79
N ARG A 43 -33.93 20.72 -19.37
CA ARG A 43 -33.65 19.33 -19.75
C ARG A 43 -34.07 19.08 -21.20
N LYS A 44 -33.10 18.77 -22.09
CA LYS A 44 -33.39 18.21 -23.41
C LYS A 44 -34.23 16.94 -23.22
N ILE A 45 -35.41 16.92 -23.83
CA ILE A 45 -36.29 15.76 -23.85
C ILE A 45 -35.63 14.69 -24.73
N THR A 46 -34.95 13.72 -24.11
CA THR A 46 -34.61 12.47 -24.79
C THR A 46 -35.90 11.69 -25.01
N LYS A 47 -36.29 11.51 -26.27
CA LYS A 47 -37.38 10.61 -26.64
C LYS A 47 -36.96 9.17 -26.29
N TYR A 48 -37.66 8.55 -25.36
CA TYR A 48 -37.49 7.15 -25.01
C TYR A 48 -38.27 6.29 -26.02
N GLU A 49 -37.72 6.11 -27.22
CA GLU A 49 -38.17 5.07 -28.15
C GLU A 49 -37.67 3.72 -27.63
N ASN A 50 -38.54 2.91 -27.00
CA ASN A 50 -38.43 1.45 -26.77
C ASN A 50 -37.03 0.82 -26.65
N LYS A 51 -36.07 1.53 -26.06
CA LYS A 51 -34.79 1.02 -25.60
C LYS A 51 -34.84 1.11 -24.10
N ILE A 52 -34.78 -0.06 -23.47
CA ILE A 52 -34.66 -0.20 -22.02
C ILE A 52 -33.46 0.62 -21.58
N THR A 53 -33.72 1.67 -20.82
CA THR A 53 -32.71 2.55 -20.26
C THR A 53 -32.04 1.85 -19.07
N SER A 54 -30.75 1.57 -19.21
CA SER A 54 -29.73 1.39 -18.15
C SER A 54 -30.00 0.45 -16.96
N PHE A 55 -31.08 -0.32 -16.94
CA PHE A 55 -31.26 -1.41 -15.99
C PHE A 55 -31.40 -2.71 -16.77
N VAL A 56 -30.23 -3.31 -17.01
CA VAL A 56 -29.98 -4.62 -17.61
C VAL A 56 -30.60 -4.78 -19.01
N THR A 57 -29.84 -4.37 -20.03
CA THR A 57 -30.04 -4.96 -21.37
C THR A 57 -29.86 -6.49 -21.24
N PRO A 58 -30.76 -7.32 -21.79
CA PRO A 58 -30.51 -8.76 -21.80
C PRO A 58 -29.17 -9.01 -22.50
N ILE A 59 -28.32 -9.76 -21.82
CA ILE A 59 -27.01 -10.16 -22.30
C ILE A 59 -27.23 -11.11 -23.50
N THR A 60 -26.93 -10.64 -24.70
CA THR A 60 -26.99 -11.43 -25.95
C THR A 60 -25.61 -11.44 -26.58
N LEU A 61 -25.25 -12.52 -27.31
CA LEU A 61 -23.94 -12.62 -27.99
C LEU A 61 -23.63 -11.40 -28.87
N GLU A 62 -24.68 -10.79 -29.44
CA GLU A 62 -24.59 -9.59 -30.27
C GLU A 62 -24.26 -8.31 -29.47
N ASN A 63 -24.81 -8.18 -28.25
CA ASN A 63 -24.47 -7.09 -27.33
C ASN A 63 -23.03 -7.24 -26.76
N LEU A 64 -22.57 -8.49 -26.61
CA LEU A 64 -21.25 -8.85 -26.06
C LEU A 64 -20.11 -8.79 -27.09
N LYS A 65 -20.41 -8.71 -28.39
CA LYS A 65 -19.42 -8.79 -29.49
C LYS A 65 -18.51 -10.03 -29.43
N LEU A 66 -18.95 -11.10 -28.77
CA LEU A 66 -18.21 -12.35 -28.66
C LEU A 66 -18.51 -13.25 -29.86
N THR A 67 -17.47 -13.92 -30.37
CA THR A 67 -17.67 -14.98 -31.35
C THR A 67 -18.24 -16.23 -30.66
N GLU A 68 -18.95 -17.09 -31.43
CA GLU A 68 -19.51 -18.35 -30.90
C GLU A 68 -18.45 -19.24 -30.25
N ASN A 69 -17.23 -19.25 -30.81
CA ASN A 69 -16.10 -20.01 -30.27
C ASN A 69 -15.64 -19.46 -28.90
N GLU A 70 -15.64 -18.14 -28.73
CA GLU A 70 -15.28 -17.49 -27.47
C GLU A 70 -16.33 -17.73 -26.39
N SER A 71 -17.62 -17.64 -26.76
CA SER A 71 -18.73 -17.98 -25.86
C SER A 71 -18.63 -19.42 -25.35
N ASN A 72 -18.37 -20.38 -26.25
CA ASN A 72 -18.21 -21.78 -25.86
C ASN A 72 -17.01 -22.01 -24.92
N GLN A 73 -15.95 -21.22 -25.06
CA GLN A 73 -14.78 -21.30 -24.19
C GLN A 73 -15.05 -20.74 -22.79
N ILE A 74 -15.71 -19.58 -22.67
CA ILE A 74 -16.12 -19.03 -21.36
C ILE A 74 -17.01 -20.03 -20.63
N VAL A 75 -18.00 -20.60 -21.33
CA VAL A 75 -18.87 -21.63 -20.76
C VAL A 75 -18.03 -22.82 -20.30
N SER A 76 -17.14 -23.34 -21.14
CA SER A 76 -16.29 -24.48 -20.77
C SER A 76 -15.40 -24.20 -19.55
N LEU A 77 -14.87 -22.98 -19.39
CA LEU A 77 -14.00 -22.62 -18.26
C LEU A 77 -14.79 -22.41 -16.96
N THR A 78 -16.03 -21.92 -17.06
CA THR A 78 -16.90 -21.67 -15.91
C THR A 78 -17.69 -22.91 -15.48
N SER A 79 -18.00 -23.82 -16.41
CA SER A 79 -18.80 -25.03 -16.14
C SER A 79 -17.98 -26.28 -15.89
N ASN A 80 -16.79 -26.42 -16.49
CA ASN A 80 -16.01 -27.64 -16.37
C ASN A 80 -15.24 -27.68 -15.06
N VAL A 81 -15.27 -28.84 -14.40
CA VAL A 81 -14.55 -29.08 -13.15
C VAL A 81 -13.07 -29.27 -13.47
N VAL A 82 -12.25 -28.25 -13.17
CA VAL A 82 -10.79 -28.36 -13.27
C VAL A 82 -10.24 -28.98 -11.99
N LEU A 83 -9.50 -30.07 -12.11
CA LEU A 83 -8.95 -30.79 -10.96
C LEU A 83 -7.72 -30.10 -10.38
N ASN A 84 -7.69 -29.95 -9.05
CA ASN A 84 -6.62 -29.29 -8.30
C ASN A 84 -5.67 -30.31 -7.66
N LEU A 85 -5.04 -31.15 -8.48
CA LEU A 85 -3.99 -32.08 -8.03
C LEU A 85 -2.62 -31.39 -7.92
N ASP A 86 -1.70 -31.95 -7.14
CA ASP A 86 -0.34 -31.44 -7.03
C ASP A 86 0.45 -31.59 -8.34
N LYS A 87 0.50 -30.49 -9.10
CA LYS A 87 1.19 -30.37 -10.39
C LYS A 87 2.72 -30.57 -10.31
N SER A 88 3.31 -30.44 -9.12
CA SER A 88 4.75 -30.69 -8.94
C SER A 88 5.10 -32.18 -8.85
N ASP A 89 4.14 -33.04 -8.52
CA ASP A 89 4.36 -34.49 -8.50
C ASP A 89 3.92 -35.11 -9.84
N LEU A 90 4.87 -35.69 -10.58
CA LEU A 90 4.59 -36.35 -11.86
C LEU A 90 3.60 -37.53 -11.73
N LYS A 91 3.44 -38.10 -10.52
CA LYS A 91 2.43 -39.15 -10.25
C LYS A 91 0.99 -38.69 -10.41
N SER A 92 0.75 -37.38 -10.34
CA SER A 92 -0.57 -36.78 -10.57
C SER A 92 -0.97 -36.90 -12.04
N TYR A 93 0.00 -36.93 -12.95
CA TYR A 93 -0.23 -37.02 -14.39
C TYR A 93 -0.16 -38.44 -14.94
N ALA A 94 0.76 -39.25 -14.41
CA ALA A 94 1.05 -40.58 -14.95
C ALA A 94 1.34 -41.61 -13.85
N LYS A 95 0.85 -42.83 -14.02
CA LYS A 95 1.19 -44.01 -13.20
C LYS A 95 1.06 -45.29 -13.99
N PHE A 96 0.00 -45.42 -14.77
CA PHE A 96 -0.22 -46.57 -15.64
C PHE A 96 0.54 -46.43 -16.97
N GLY A 97 0.59 -45.22 -17.53
CA GLY A 97 1.39 -44.87 -18.70
C GLY A 97 2.78 -44.36 -18.37
N SER A 98 3.58 -44.12 -19.42
CA SER A 98 4.96 -43.64 -19.32
C SER A 98 5.03 -42.13 -19.13
N THR A 99 5.71 -41.70 -18.07
CA THR A 99 5.98 -40.30 -17.74
C THR A 99 6.92 -39.65 -18.76
N LYS A 100 7.95 -40.38 -19.21
CA LYS A 100 8.87 -39.91 -20.24
C LYS A 100 8.12 -39.51 -21.53
N GLU A 101 7.24 -40.39 -22.01
CA GLU A 101 6.49 -40.13 -23.24
C GLU A 101 5.52 -38.96 -23.07
N ILE A 102 4.84 -38.85 -21.93
CA ILE A 102 3.94 -37.74 -21.64
C ILE A 102 4.68 -36.39 -21.61
N LEU A 103 5.86 -36.32 -20.99
CA LEU A 103 6.70 -35.13 -20.98
C LEU A 103 7.19 -34.77 -22.39
N ARG A 104 7.62 -35.77 -23.17
CA ARG A 104 8.06 -35.58 -24.56
C ARG A 104 6.94 -35.00 -25.43
N VAL A 105 5.76 -35.60 -25.36
CA VAL A 105 4.58 -35.13 -26.12
C VAL A 105 4.15 -33.74 -25.65
N ALA A 106 4.20 -33.45 -24.34
CA ALA A 106 3.87 -32.13 -23.83
C ALA A 106 4.79 -31.03 -24.39
N VAL A 107 6.10 -31.25 -24.40
CA VAL A 107 7.08 -30.32 -25.00
C VAL A 107 6.83 -30.16 -26.50
N GLN A 108 6.60 -31.26 -27.22
CA GLN A 108 6.33 -31.22 -28.67
C GLN A 108 5.05 -30.44 -29.00
N GLU A 109 3.97 -30.66 -28.26
CA GLU A 109 2.70 -29.97 -28.46
C GLU A 109 2.78 -28.48 -28.13
N ILE A 110 3.54 -28.11 -27.09
CA ILE A 110 3.84 -26.70 -26.79
C ILE A 110 4.54 -26.07 -28.01
N ILE A 111 5.63 -26.67 -28.51
CA ILE A 111 6.39 -26.12 -29.65
C ILE A 111 5.50 -25.93 -30.88
N LYS A 112 4.67 -26.93 -31.23
CA LYS A 112 3.76 -26.84 -32.39
C LYS A 112 2.77 -25.70 -32.26
N LYS A 113 2.13 -25.56 -31.09
CA LYS A 113 1.04 -24.61 -30.85
C LYS A 113 1.49 -23.23 -30.38
N PHE A 114 2.76 -23.06 -29.99
CA PHE A 114 3.26 -21.83 -29.39
C PHE A 114 3.06 -20.61 -30.32
N PRO A 115 2.49 -19.50 -29.82
CA PRO A 115 2.28 -18.27 -30.57
C PRO A 115 3.62 -17.54 -30.77
N ALA A 116 4.39 -17.96 -31.77
CA ALA A 116 5.73 -17.41 -32.00
C ALA A 116 5.72 -16.01 -32.60
N SER A 117 6.85 -15.33 -32.45
CA SER A 117 7.13 -14.01 -32.99
C SER A 117 8.26 -14.05 -34.03
N LEU A 118 8.29 -13.05 -34.90
CA LEU A 118 9.49 -12.74 -35.69
C LEU A 118 10.36 -11.77 -34.89
N PHE A 119 11.63 -12.11 -34.69
CA PHE A 119 12.56 -11.28 -33.93
C PHE A 119 13.50 -10.52 -34.88
N ALA A 120 13.41 -9.19 -34.88
CA ALA A 120 14.34 -8.34 -35.61
C ALA A 120 15.52 -7.99 -34.68
N TYR A 121 16.74 -8.42 -35.03
CA TYR A 121 17.91 -8.27 -34.17
C TYR A 121 18.96 -7.32 -34.75
N LYS A 122 19.51 -6.47 -33.89
CA LYS A 122 20.66 -5.61 -34.17
C LYS A 122 21.95 -6.41 -34.05
N ASN A 123 22.82 -6.26 -35.03
CA ASN A 123 24.16 -6.82 -35.08
C ASN A 123 25.18 -5.71 -34.76
N ILE A 124 26.11 -5.99 -33.86
CA ILE A 124 27.04 -5.01 -33.27
C ILE A 124 28.40 -5.00 -34.00
N THR A 125 28.61 -5.88 -35.00
CA THR A 125 29.85 -5.88 -35.78
C THR A 125 29.94 -4.71 -36.78
N VAL A 126 31.18 -4.35 -37.14
CA VAL A 126 31.55 -3.18 -37.94
C VAL A 126 30.70 -3.07 -39.23
N ASN A 127 29.94 -1.97 -39.35
CA ASN A 127 28.93 -1.61 -40.36
C ASN A 127 27.43 -1.86 -40.04
N GLY A 128 27.05 -2.13 -38.79
CA GLY A 128 25.68 -1.95 -38.23
C GLY A 128 24.48 -2.22 -39.16
N ASN A 129 23.73 -3.31 -38.95
CA ASN A 129 22.57 -3.63 -39.79
C ASN A 129 21.34 -2.73 -39.50
N PHE A 130 20.62 -2.31 -40.53
CA PHE A 130 19.34 -1.61 -40.38
C PHE A 130 18.21 -2.63 -40.21
N THR A 131 17.67 -2.77 -39.00
CA THR A 131 16.48 -3.59 -38.75
C THR A 131 15.21 -2.87 -39.23
N ILE A 132 15.24 -1.55 -39.30
CA ILE A 132 14.14 -0.69 -39.76
C ILE A 132 14.64 0.20 -40.90
N ALA A 133 13.92 0.20 -42.01
CA ALA A 133 14.13 1.07 -43.15
C ALA A 133 12.88 1.89 -43.48
N ASN A 134 13.06 3.08 -44.05
CA ASN A 134 11.99 3.95 -44.52
C ASN A 134 10.88 4.21 -43.48
N PHE A 135 11.26 4.40 -42.21
CA PHE A 135 10.31 4.72 -41.16
C PHE A 135 9.74 6.12 -41.36
N ILE A 136 8.42 6.21 -41.37
CA ILE A 136 7.64 7.45 -41.46
C ILE A 136 6.52 7.36 -40.43
N TYR A 137 6.38 8.39 -39.59
CA TYR A 137 5.27 8.52 -38.64
C TYR A 137 4.48 9.79 -38.94
N ASP A 138 3.17 9.65 -39.09
CA ASP A 138 2.23 10.77 -39.23
C ASP A 138 1.53 11.03 -37.88
N PRO A 139 1.85 12.15 -37.19
CA PRO A 139 1.25 12.48 -35.90
C PRO A 139 -0.23 12.90 -36.01
N VAL A 140 -0.72 13.25 -37.20
CA VAL A 140 -2.13 13.66 -37.41
C VAL A 140 -3.03 12.44 -37.50
N THR A 141 -2.64 11.43 -38.28
CA THR A 141 -3.40 10.18 -38.39
C THR A 141 -3.01 9.15 -37.34
N ASN A 142 -1.93 9.40 -36.59
CA ASN A 142 -1.33 8.49 -35.63
C ASN A 142 -0.96 7.13 -36.24
N ILE A 143 -0.40 7.13 -37.45
CA ILE A 143 -0.03 5.92 -38.19
C ILE A 143 1.45 5.98 -38.55
N SER A 144 2.15 4.85 -38.41
CA SER A 144 3.52 4.66 -38.86
C SER A 144 3.60 3.64 -40.01
N THR A 145 4.54 3.85 -40.92
CA THR A 145 4.90 2.90 -41.98
C THR A 145 6.41 2.67 -41.96
N PHE A 146 6.82 1.40 -42.10
CA PHE A 146 8.24 1.04 -42.18
C PHE A 146 8.46 -0.28 -42.89
N GLU A 147 9.72 -0.50 -43.25
CA GLU A 147 10.20 -1.67 -43.97
C GLU A 147 11.20 -2.45 -43.10
N VAL A 148 11.13 -3.78 -43.16
CA VAL A 148 11.98 -4.70 -42.37
C VAL A 148 12.68 -5.67 -43.32
N PRO A 149 14.02 -5.59 -43.46
CA PRO A 149 14.76 -6.54 -44.28
C PRO A 149 14.73 -7.95 -43.69
N LYS A 150 14.36 -8.95 -44.50
CA LYS A 150 14.22 -10.35 -44.06
C LYS A 150 15.50 -10.97 -43.51
N GLN A 151 16.66 -10.53 -44.01
CA GLN A 151 17.98 -11.02 -43.60
C GLN A 151 18.33 -10.76 -42.13
N TYR A 152 17.62 -9.83 -41.46
CA TYR A 152 17.84 -9.48 -40.05
C TYR A 152 16.70 -9.95 -39.13
N ILE A 153 15.82 -10.81 -39.64
CA ILE A 153 14.77 -11.45 -38.88
C ILE A 153 15.20 -12.87 -38.54
N ASP A 154 15.17 -13.21 -37.26
CA ASP A 154 15.19 -14.58 -36.80
C ASP A 154 13.75 -15.14 -36.75
N ASN A 155 13.54 -16.27 -37.42
CA ASN A 155 12.24 -16.91 -37.59
C ASN A 155 12.33 -18.40 -37.20
N LYS A 156 12.56 -18.65 -35.91
CA LYS A 156 12.75 -20.00 -35.37
C LYS A 156 11.59 -20.96 -35.63
N PHE A 157 10.37 -20.43 -35.69
CA PHE A 157 9.15 -21.23 -35.83
C PHE A 157 8.59 -21.27 -37.26
N GLY A 158 9.32 -20.75 -38.25
CA GLY A 158 8.91 -20.85 -39.65
C GLY A 158 7.59 -20.14 -39.97
N ILE A 159 7.35 -18.96 -39.39
CA ILE A 159 6.20 -18.12 -39.72
C ILE A 159 6.27 -17.74 -41.20
N VAL A 160 5.18 -17.96 -41.93
CA VAL A 160 5.09 -17.68 -43.37
C VAL A 160 5.00 -16.16 -43.58
N THR A 161 6.05 -15.59 -44.19
CA THR A 161 6.13 -14.16 -44.53
C THR A 161 5.96 -13.90 -46.03
N ALA A 162 6.17 -14.90 -46.88
CA ALA A 162 6.19 -14.75 -48.34
C ALA A 162 4.85 -14.26 -48.88
N ARG A 163 4.87 -13.25 -49.75
CA ARG A 163 3.66 -12.67 -50.36
C ARG A 163 2.87 -13.73 -51.13
N ASN A 164 1.54 -13.67 -51.05
CA ASN A 164 0.61 -14.58 -51.72
C ASN A 164 0.75 -16.06 -51.32
N ASN A 165 1.43 -16.36 -50.21
CA ASN A 165 1.45 -17.69 -49.63
C ASN A 165 0.36 -17.79 -48.55
N PHE A 166 -0.62 -18.66 -48.78
CA PHE A 166 -1.76 -18.90 -47.88
C PHE A 166 -1.69 -20.25 -47.16
N ALA A 167 -0.51 -20.89 -47.12
CA ALA A 167 -0.32 -22.12 -46.36
C ALA A 167 -0.53 -21.88 -44.86
N THR A 168 -1.10 -22.87 -44.17
CA THR A 168 -1.32 -22.86 -42.72
C THR A 168 -0.46 -23.96 -42.07
N PRO A 169 0.82 -23.69 -41.76
CA PRO A 169 1.69 -24.65 -41.07
C PRO A 169 1.04 -25.12 -39.76
N ASP A 170 1.17 -26.42 -39.46
CA ASP A 170 0.63 -27.05 -38.25
C ASP A 170 -0.86 -26.79 -37.99
N ASN A 171 -1.64 -26.53 -39.06
CA ASN A 171 -3.05 -26.14 -39.00
C ASN A 171 -3.32 -24.89 -38.14
N SER A 172 -2.36 -23.97 -38.06
CA SER A 172 -2.48 -22.73 -37.31
C SER A 172 -2.40 -21.51 -38.23
N GLU A 173 -3.51 -20.77 -38.34
CA GLU A 173 -3.58 -19.54 -39.14
C GLU A 173 -2.60 -18.46 -38.64
N ILE A 174 -2.30 -18.48 -37.33
CA ILE A 174 -1.36 -17.53 -36.72
C ILE A 174 0.07 -17.72 -37.21
N ARG A 175 0.42 -18.90 -37.77
CA ARG A 175 1.73 -19.18 -38.39
C ARG A 175 1.90 -18.53 -39.76
N ASN A 176 0.90 -17.80 -40.26
CA ASN A 176 0.99 -17.09 -41.53
C ASN A 176 0.56 -15.63 -41.37
N LEU A 177 1.51 -14.70 -41.54
CA LEU A 177 1.25 -13.27 -41.40
C LEU A 177 0.35 -12.71 -42.51
N ASN A 178 0.32 -13.31 -43.70
CA ASN A 178 -0.60 -12.86 -44.75
C ASN A 178 -2.08 -13.03 -44.37
N LEU A 179 -2.38 -14.03 -43.52
CA LEU A 179 -3.73 -14.31 -43.03
C LEU A 179 -4.03 -13.62 -41.69
N SER A 180 -3.02 -13.48 -40.82
CA SER A 180 -3.23 -13.14 -39.42
C SER A 180 -2.56 -11.84 -38.94
N TYR A 181 -2.07 -10.97 -39.84
CA TYR A 181 -1.35 -9.74 -39.46
C TYR A 181 -2.08 -8.84 -38.45
N GLN A 182 -3.42 -8.78 -38.48
CA GLN A 182 -4.22 -7.97 -37.53
C GLN A 182 -4.12 -8.49 -36.08
N ASN A 183 -3.76 -9.76 -35.91
CA ASN A 183 -3.56 -10.40 -34.62
C ASN A 183 -2.13 -10.22 -34.09
N TYR A 184 -1.27 -9.44 -34.78
CA TYR A 184 0.11 -9.19 -34.38
C TYR A 184 0.30 -7.73 -33.96
N VAL A 185 1.29 -7.52 -33.08
CA VAL A 185 1.72 -6.22 -32.58
C VAL A 185 3.23 -6.10 -32.71
N ILE A 186 3.70 -4.86 -32.87
CA ILE A 186 5.11 -4.52 -32.67
C ILE A 186 5.33 -4.33 -31.18
N TRP A 187 6.35 -5.00 -30.64
CA TRP A 187 6.69 -5.00 -29.21
C TRP A 187 8.19 -4.93 -29.00
N LYS A 188 8.63 -4.19 -27.99
CA LYS A 188 10.03 -4.08 -27.59
C LYS A 188 10.22 -4.67 -26.19
N GLY A 189 11.24 -5.50 -26.01
CA GLY A 189 11.53 -6.08 -24.69
C GLY A 189 12.16 -5.11 -23.68
N SER A 190 12.70 -3.98 -24.13
CA SER A 190 13.22 -2.93 -23.24
C SER A 190 12.14 -2.07 -22.58
N ASP A 191 10.89 -2.16 -23.04
CA ASP A 191 9.73 -1.43 -22.51
C ASP A 191 8.47 -2.29 -22.73
N PRO A 192 8.24 -3.28 -21.84
CA PRO A 192 7.21 -4.30 -22.00
C PRO A 192 5.78 -3.74 -21.90
N ASP A 193 5.59 -2.65 -21.14
CA ASP A 193 4.30 -2.18 -20.65
C ASP A 193 3.66 -1.12 -21.57
N ASN A 194 4.46 -0.24 -22.20
CA ASN A 194 3.93 0.94 -22.93
C ASN A 194 4.11 0.94 -24.46
N ASN A 195 4.74 -0.07 -25.06
CA ASN A 195 5.10 -0.06 -26.50
C ASN A 195 4.41 -1.16 -27.34
N LYS A 196 3.09 -1.35 -27.22
CA LYS A 196 2.33 -2.29 -28.07
C LYS A 196 1.63 -1.55 -29.20
N HIS A 197 2.03 -1.82 -30.43
CA HIS A 197 1.47 -1.13 -31.60
C HIS A 197 0.84 -2.11 -32.59
N TYR A 198 -0.47 -1.95 -32.81
CA TYR A 198 -1.27 -2.83 -33.67
C TYR A 198 -0.94 -2.67 -35.15
N ILE A 199 -0.84 -3.81 -35.85
CA ILE A 199 -0.58 -3.82 -37.30
C ILE A 199 -1.89 -3.65 -38.07
N LEU A 200 -2.00 -2.53 -38.78
CA LEU A 200 -3.14 -2.17 -39.62
C LEU A 200 -3.02 -2.73 -41.05
N GLY A 201 -1.80 -2.93 -41.52
CA GLY A 201 -1.53 -3.47 -42.86
C GLY A 201 -0.16 -4.13 -42.94
N TYR A 202 -0.10 -5.20 -43.73
CA TYR A 202 1.11 -5.98 -43.95
C TYR A 202 1.25 -6.31 -45.44
N THR A 203 2.49 -6.31 -45.93
CA THR A 203 2.82 -6.84 -47.25
C THR A 203 4.07 -7.68 -47.16
N GLY A 204 3.95 -8.96 -47.54
CA GLY A 204 5.01 -9.94 -47.47
C GLY A 204 6.14 -9.77 -48.50
N ASP A 205 7.22 -10.51 -48.27
CA ASP A 205 8.43 -10.53 -49.08
C ASP A 205 8.29 -11.38 -50.36
N THR A 206 9.19 -11.15 -51.32
CA THR A 206 9.35 -12.00 -52.50
C THR A 206 10.83 -12.36 -52.69
N ILE A 207 11.15 -13.32 -53.56
CA ILE A 207 12.55 -13.73 -53.83
C ILE A 207 13.39 -12.55 -54.34
N GLN A 208 12.79 -11.64 -55.10
CA GLN A 208 13.46 -10.47 -55.69
C GLN A 208 13.43 -9.23 -54.78
N ASP A 209 12.53 -9.21 -53.80
CA ASP A 209 12.34 -8.11 -52.84
C ASP A 209 12.17 -8.70 -51.42
N PRO A 210 13.27 -9.02 -50.72
CA PRO A 210 13.27 -9.67 -49.41
C PRO A 210 12.96 -8.66 -48.28
N ILE A 211 11.93 -7.83 -48.45
CA ILE A 211 11.55 -6.75 -47.53
C ILE A 211 10.09 -6.91 -47.12
N LEU A 212 9.84 -6.90 -45.81
CA LEU A 212 8.50 -6.88 -45.23
C LEU A 212 8.07 -5.43 -45.01
N ARG A 213 6.81 -5.10 -45.34
CA ARG A 213 6.28 -3.74 -45.17
C ARG A 213 5.13 -3.72 -44.20
N PHE A 214 5.17 -2.82 -43.23
CA PHE A 214 4.18 -2.70 -42.18
C PHE A 214 3.56 -1.31 -42.15
N LYS A 215 2.26 -1.28 -41.86
CA LYS A 215 1.49 -0.10 -41.49
C LYS A 215 0.93 -0.34 -40.09
N VAL A 216 1.27 0.53 -39.14
CA VAL A 216 1.09 0.29 -37.71
C VAL A 216 0.42 1.49 -37.05
N ASN A 217 -0.41 1.25 -36.03
CA ASN A 217 -1.04 2.29 -35.24
C ASN A 217 -0.08 2.84 -34.17
N GLY A 218 0.09 4.16 -34.10
CA GLY A 218 1.00 4.85 -33.21
C GLY A 218 2.45 4.90 -33.71
N ASN A 219 3.33 5.40 -32.84
CA ASN A 219 4.77 5.47 -33.08
C ASN A 219 5.51 4.39 -32.27
N PRO A 220 5.81 3.20 -32.85
CA PRO A 220 6.56 2.15 -32.17
C PRO A 220 8.03 2.48 -31.90
N PHE A 221 8.57 3.52 -32.56
CA PHE A 221 9.97 3.89 -32.47
C PHE A 221 10.12 5.39 -32.18
N PRO A 222 9.74 5.86 -30.97
CA PRO A 222 9.82 7.28 -30.60
C PRO A 222 11.25 7.84 -30.63
N GLU A 223 12.25 6.95 -30.48
CA GLU A 223 13.68 7.27 -30.63
C GLU A 223 14.06 7.74 -32.05
N ILE A 224 13.21 7.46 -33.05
CA ILE A 224 13.39 7.86 -34.44
C ILE A 224 12.49 9.07 -34.71
N SER A 225 13.01 10.28 -34.48
CA SER A 225 12.26 11.53 -34.68
C SER A 225 12.42 12.07 -36.11
N GLY A 226 11.34 12.04 -36.92
CA GLY A 226 11.31 12.79 -38.18
C GLY A 226 10.12 12.45 -39.10
N ASN A 227 9.59 13.47 -39.79
CA ASN A 227 8.64 13.32 -40.90
C ASN A 227 9.32 12.87 -42.22
N THR A 228 10.57 12.42 -42.15
CA THR A 228 11.40 12.00 -43.28
C THR A 228 11.83 10.55 -43.12
N ALA A 229 11.88 9.80 -44.23
CA ALA A 229 12.26 8.39 -44.25
C ALA A 229 13.58 8.16 -43.52
N SER A 230 13.51 7.48 -42.38
CA SER A 230 14.64 7.25 -41.47
C SER A 230 14.95 5.76 -41.34
N THR A 231 16.21 5.41 -41.04
CA THR A 231 16.67 4.03 -40.82
C THR A 231 17.23 3.87 -39.41
N ALA A 232 17.04 2.70 -38.80
CA ALA A 232 17.52 2.44 -37.43
C ALA A 232 17.84 0.96 -37.19
N SER A 233 18.61 0.73 -36.13
CA SER A 233 19.09 -0.59 -35.69
C SER A 233 18.61 -0.88 -34.27
N ILE A 234 17.37 -1.35 -34.15
CA ILE A 234 16.67 -1.60 -32.88
C ILE A 234 16.23 -3.06 -32.80
N ASN A 235 16.31 -3.66 -31.61
CA ASN A 235 15.75 -4.99 -31.32
C ASN A 235 14.26 -4.87 -31.04
N TYR A 236 13.42 -5.63 -31.75
CA TYR A 236 11.98 -5.68 -31.49
C TYR A 236 11.37 -6.98 -32.03
N HIS A 237 10.18 -7.29 -31.55
CA HIS A 237 9.39 -8.42 -31.99
C HIS A 237 8.18 -7.97 -32.79
N ILE A 238 7.83 -8.80 -33.76
CA ILE A 238 6.52 -8.84 -34.39
C ILE A 238 5.84 -10.07 -33.80
N LYS A 239 5.12 -9.88 -32.69
CA LYS A 239 4.54 -10.97 -31.91
C LYS A 239 3.01 -10.95 -31.95
N PRO A 240 2.33 -12.09 -31.73
CA PRO A 240 0.89 -12.12 -31.55
C PRO A 240 0.45 -11.19 -30.41
N ASN A 241 -0.75 -10.62 -30.54
CA ASN A 241 -1.31 -9.79 -29.50
C ASN A 241 -1.55 -10.62 -28.21
N PRO A 242 -1.60 -9.97 -27.03
CA PRO A 242 -1.78 -10.68 -25.76
C PRO A 242 -3.03 -11.58 -25.73
N ARG A 243 -4.11 -11.18 -26.43
CA ARG A 243 -5.33 -11.97 -26.56
C ARG A 243 -5.07 -13.35 -27.19
N GLN A 244 -4.25 -13.44 -28.24
CA GLN A 244 -3.91 -14.71 -28.88
C GLN A 244 -3.00 -15.57 -27.99
N TYR A 245 -2.08 -14.96 -27.23
CA TYR A 245 -1.28 -15.70 -26.25
C TYR A 245 -2.15 -16.30 -25.14
N ASN A 246 -3.08 -15.53 -24.59
CA ASN A 246 -4.03 -15.99 -23.57
C ASN A 246 -4.94 -17.12 -24.11
N LEU A 247 -5.38 -17.02 -25.36
CA LEU A 247 -6.15 -18.06 -26.05
C LEU A 247 -5.34 -19.35 -26.24
N PHE A 248 -4.04 -19.24 -26.54
CA PHE A 248 -3.14 -20.39 -26.60
C PHE A 248 -3.00 -21.04 -25.22
N TYR A 249 -2.67 -20.25 -24.19
CA TYR A 249 -2.43 -20.75 -22.84
C TYR A 249 -3.67 -21.45 -22.26
N SER A 250 -4.87 -20.94 -22.52
CA SER A 250 -6.12 -21.54 -22.04
C SER A 250 -6.39 -22.93 -22.63
N LYS A 251 -5.97 -23.19 -23.88
CA LYS A 251 -6.14 -24.47 -24.60
C LYS A 251 -5.13 -25.56 -24.21
N LEU A 252 -4.09 -25.22 -23.43
CA LEU A 252 -3.06 -26.18 -23.02
C LEU A 252 -3.58 -27.20 -21.98
N GLU A 253 -3.06 -28.42 -22.06
CA GLU A 253 -3.29 -29.46 -21.05
C GLU A 253 -2.67 -29.08 -19.68
N PRO A 254 -3.13 -29.66 -18.56
CA PRO A 254 -2.62 -29.32 -17.22
C PRO A 254 -1.10 -29.43 -17.05
N LEU A 255 -0.45 -30.42 -17.68
CA LEU A 255 1.01 -30.57 -17.65
C LEU A 255 1.71 -29.49 -18.50
N GLN A 256 1.16 -29.18 -19.67
CA GLN A 256 1.69 -28.15 -20.57
C GLN A 256 1.62 -26.76 -19.92
N LYS A 257 0.49 -26.46 -19.24
CA LYS A 257 0.32 -25.25 -18.43
C LYS A 257 1.35 -25.16 -17.29
N HIS A 258 1.66 -26.29 -16.65
CA HIS A 258 2.68 -26.35 -15.60
C HIS A 258 4.07 -26.05 -16.15
N LEU A 259 4.39 -26.58 -17.35
CA LEU A 259 5.66 -26.31 -18.02
C LEU A 259 5.87 -24.83 -18.41
N LEU A 260 4.78 -24.07 -18.60
CA LEU A 260 4.81 -22.64 -18.92
C LEU A 260 4.27 -21.76 -17.78
N SER A 261 4.24 -22.27 -16.54
CA SER A 261 3.49 -21.65 -15.45
C SER A 261 4.14 -20.40 -14.85
N ARG A 262 5.48 -20.33 -14.84
CA ARG A 262 6.25 -19.24 -14.24
C ARG A 262 7.27 -18.72 -15.24
N ARG A 263 7.05 -17.52 -15.76
CA ARG A 263 8.07 -16.77 -16.50
C ARG A 263 9.01 -16.10 -15.49
N THR A 264 10.26 -15.93 -15.89
CA THR A 264 11.29 -15.19 -15.15
C THR A 264 11.06 -13.68 -15.25
N ASP A 265 11.44 -12.94 -14.21
CA ASP A 265 11.22 -11.48 -14.12
C ASP A 265 11.99 -10.70 -15.21
N ASP A 266 13.07 -11.28 -15.76
CA ASP A 266 13.85 -10.71 -16.87
C ASP A 266 13.42 -11.26 -18.24
N ASN A 267 12.33 -12.03 -18.30
CA ASN A 267 11.85 -12.74 -19.47
C ASN A 267 12.90 -13.67 -20.11
N SER A 268 13.89 -14.18 -19.37
CA SER A 268 14.94 -15.08 -19.88
C SER A 268 14.49 -16.53 -20.09
N GLY A 269 13.29 -16.90 -19.61
CA GLY A 269 12.72 -18.24 -19.79
C GLY A 269 11.56 -18.58 -18.85
N PHE A 270 11.11 -19.83 -18.92
CA PHE A 270 10.08 -20.43 -18.07
C PHE A 270 10.70 -21.39 -17.06
N ILE A 271 10.41 -21.20 -15.78
CA ILE A 271 10.85 -22.04 -14.67
C ILE A 271 9.75 -23.02 -14.29
N THR A 272 10.13 -24.27 -14.10
CA THR A 272 9.21 -25.35 -13.70
C THR A 272 9.86 -26.17 -12.60
N GLU A 273 9.08 -26.63 -11.64
CA GLU A 273 9.56 -27.43 -10.50
C GLU A 273 8.86 -28.78 -10.48
N PHE A 274 9.65 -29.84 -10.37
CA PHE A 274 9.19 -31.22 -10.22
C PHE A 274 9.83 -31.90 -9.03
N LYS A 275 9.10 -32.81 -8.40
CA LYS A 275 9.65 -33.72 -7.40
C LYS A 275 10.50 -34.78 -8.09
N GLU A 276 11.68 -35.07 -7.57
CA GLU A 276 12.61 -36.09 -8.04
C GLU A 276 12.84 -37.13 -6.93
N PRO A 277 12.60 -38.43 -7.19
CA PRO A 277 12.85 -39.48 -6.23
C PRO A 277 14.36 -39.75 -6.11
N VAL A 278 14.90 -39.57 -4.91
CA VAL A 278 16.30 -39.90 -4.58
C VAL A 278 16.29 -41.11 -3.65
N LEU A 279 17.02 -42.15 -4.03
CA LEU A 279 17.26 -43.33 -3.18
C LEU A 279 18.38 -42.98 -2.19
N LEU A 280 18.12 -43.11 -0.91
CA LEU A 280 19.13 -42.97 0.15
C LEU A 280 19.88 -44.30 0.35
N ASP A 281 21.06 -44.22 0.96
CA ASP A 281 21.92 -45.38 1.24
C ASP A 281 21.25 -46.41 2.17
N ASP A 282 20.23 -45.99 2.93
CA ASP A 282 19.41 -46.85 3.80
C ASP A 282 18.28 -47.59 3.04
N GLY A 283 18.15 -47.37 1.73
CA GLY A 283 17.10 -47.95 0.88
C GLY A 283 15.77 -47.21 0.89
N ASN A 284 15.63 -46.12 1.67
CA ASN A 284 14.45 -45.28 1.65
C ASN A 284 14.48 -44.28 0.48
N THR A 285 13.30 -43.92 -0.04
CA THR A 285 13.18 -42.95 -1.13
C THR A 285 12.64 -41.62 -0.62
N ILE A 286 13.41 -40.54 -0.78
CA ILE A 286 12.95 -39.18 -0.52
C ILE A 286 12.60 -38.48 -1.83
N PHE A 287 11.73 -37.48 -1.78
CA PHE A 287 11.40 -36.65 -2.94
C PHE A 287 12.02 -35.27 -2.72
N THR A 288 12.91 -34.85 -3.62
CA THR A 288 13.54 -33.53 -3.61
C THR A 288 12.96 -32.67 -4.73
N GLU A 289 12.90 -31.35 -4.56
CA GLU A 289 12.39 -30.46 -5.61
C GLU A 289 13.53 -30.06 -6.56
N ARG A 290 13.35 -30.31 -7.85
CA ARG A 290 14.29 -29.96 -8.91
C ARG A 290 13.66 -28.97 -9.89
N SER A 291 14.35 -27.86 -10.12
CA SER A 291 13.95 -26.83 -11.07
C SER A 291 14.49 -27.09 -12.47
N PHE A 292 13.66 -26.85 -13.50
CA PHE A 292 14.03 -26.88 -14.91
C PHE A 292 13.70 -25.53 -15.53
N ILE A 293 14.60 -25.04 -16.38
CA ILE A 293 14.45 -23.75 -17.06
C ILE A 293 14.40 -23.98 -18.56
N TRP A 294 13.30 -23.56 -19.19
CA TRP A 294 13.18 -23.48 -20.64
C TRP A 294 13.48 -22.05 -21.09
N THR A 295 14.65 -21.85 -21.70
CA THR A 295 15.19 -20.52 -21.99
C THR A 295 14.51 -19.82 -23.17
N THR A 296 14.55 -18.49 -23.16
CA THR A 296 14.08 -17.57 -24.22
C THR A 296 15.17 -16.54 -24.50
N PHE A 297 16.04 -16.79 -25.49
CA PHE A 297 17.19 -15.92 -25.79
C PHE A 297 16.79 -14.51 -26.22
N ASP A 298 15.71 -14.41 -26.99
CA ASP A 298 15.16 -13.17 -27.50
C ASP A 298 14.08 -12.58 -26.58
N GLN A 299 14.02 -13.00 -25.32
CA GLN A 299 13.03 -12.57 -24.32
C GLN A 299 11.58 -13.01 -24.61
N TYR A 300 11.23 -13.63 -25.75
CA TYR A 300 9.84 -14.05 -26.02
C TYR A 300 9.71 -15.47 -26.60
N ASN A 301 10.43 -15.80 -27.66
CA ASN A 301 10.33 -17.12 -28.29
C ASN A 301 11.03 -18.17 -27.44
N ILE A 302 10.34 -19.27 -27.16
CA ILE A 302 10.95 -20.43 -26.50
C ILE A 302 12.06 -21.02 -27.38
N ASP A 303 13.17 -21.39 -26.75
CA ASP A 303 14.31 -22.01 -27.41
C ASP A 303 14.01 -23.45 -27.83
N ILE A 304 14.39 -23.84 -29.05
CA ILE A 304 14.06 -25.16 -29.63
C ILE A 304 15.26 -25.86 -30.27
N ASP A 305 16.39 -25.17 -30.42
CA ASP A 305 17.51 -25.62 -31.24
C ASP A 305 18.87 -25.41 -30.56
N SER A 306 18.96 -24.62 -29.50
CA SER A 306 20.25 -24.39 -28.83
C SER A 306 20.75 -25.57 -27.98
N SER A 307 22.02 -25.47 -27.57
CA SER A 307 22.62 -26.41 -26.62
C SER A 307 21.93 -26.38 -25.24
N GLN A 308 21.40 -25.23 -24.81
CA GLN A 308 20.68 -25.10 -23.53
C GLN A 308 19.35 -25.85 -23.59
N TYR A 309 18.59 -25.69 -24.68
CA TYR A 309 17.37 -26.47 -24.90
C TYR A 309 17.66 -27.98 -24.93
N SER A 310 18.74 -28.40 -25.58
CA SER A 310 19.15 -29.81 -25.61
C SER A 310 19.43 -30.35 -24.20
N GLN A 311 20.12 -29.59 -23.34
CA GLN A 311 20.37 -29.95 -21.94
C GLN A 311 19.09 -30.00 -21.10
N TYR A 312 18.19 -29.03 -21.30
CA TYR A 312 16.87 -29.00 -20.68
C TYR A 312 16.07 -30.26 -21.03
N LEU A 313 15.96 -30.58 -22.32
CA LEU A 313 15.22 -31.74 -22.81
C LEU A 313 15.79 -33.05 -22.26
N VAL A 314 17.13 -33.24 -22.32
CA VAL A 314 17.79 -34.43 -21.77
C VAL A 314 17.52 -34.57 -20.27
N SER A 315 17.64 -33.47 -19.52
CA SER A 315 17.38 -33.49 -18.07
C SER A 315 15.93 -33.86 -17.76
N LEU A 316 14.98 -33.32 -18.51
CA LEU A 316 13.55 -33.61 -18.36
C LEU A 316 13.22 -35.07 -18.75
N MET A 317 13.84 -35.59 -19.81
CA MET A 317 13.67 -36.99 -20.23
C MET A 317 14.26 -37.95 -19.19
N ASN A 318 15.42 -37.65 -18.63
CA ASN A 318 16.05 -38.45 -17.58
C ASN A 318 15.17 -38.51 -16.31
N LEU A 319 14.52 -37.40 -15.94
CA LEU A 319 13.54 -37.40 -14.85
C LEU A 319 12.35 -38.34 -15.17
N GLY A 320 11.82 -38.29 -16.38
CA GLY A 320 10.74 -39.18 -16.82
C GLY A 320 11.14 -40.66 -16.79
N GLU A 321 12.35 -40.99 -17.23
CA GLU A 321 12.91 -42.35 -17.17
C GLU A 321 13.07 -42.85 -15.74
N LEU A 322 13.54 -41.99 -14.84
CA LEU A 322 13.67 -42.30 -13.43
C LEU A 322 12.30 -42.65 -12.83
N TYR A 323 11.27 -41.84 -13.12
CA TYR A 323 9.89 -42.13 -12.70
C TYR A 323 9.35 -43.45 -13.28
N ASP A 324 9.58 -43.71 -14.56
CA ASP A 324 9.13 -44.93 -15.24
C ASP A 324 9.80 -46.17 -14.68
N SER A 325 11.08 -46.09 -14.30
CA SER A 325 11.78 -47.20 -13.63
C SER A 325 11.24 -47.45 -12.21
N PHE A 326 10.85 -46.39 -11.48
CA PHE A 326 10.52 -46.47 -10.06
C PHE A 326 9.02 -46.67 -9.75
N LYS A 327 8.11 -45.83 -10.29
CA LYS A 327 6.67 -45.84 -9.91
C LYS A 327 5.67 -45.74 -11.07
N THR A 328 6.05 -45.30 -12.26
CA THR A 328 5.15 -45.13 -13.40
C THR A 328 5.34 -46.21 -14.47
N ASP A 329 4.67 -46.08 -15.61
CA ASP A 329 4.62 -47.08 -16.69
C ASP A 329 4.17 -48.47 -16.24
N LEU A 330 3.27 -48.56 -15.24
CA LEU A 330 2.89 -49.84 -14.61
C LEU A 330 2.35 -50.87 -15.59
N VAL A 331 1.58 -50.44 -16.60
CA VAL A 331 1.00 -51.36 -17.58
C VAL A 331 2.10 -52.07 -18.36
N TYR A 332 3.05 -51.32 -18.90
CA TYR A 332 4.16 -51.91 -19.63
C TYR A 332 5.19 -52.57 -18.68
N ARG A 333 5.55 -51.92 -17.58
CA ARG A 333 6.61 -52.38 -16.68
C ARG A 333 6.23 -53.63 -15.90
N LEU A 334 5.04 -53.64 -15.28
CA LEU A 334 4.63 -54.67 -14.32
C LEU A 334 3.60 -55.66 -14.91
N LEU A 335 2.65 -55.18 -15.71
CA LEU A 335 1.53 -55.99 -16.19
C LEU A 335 1.83 -56.76 -17.49
N THR A 336 3.05 -56.67 -18.02
CA THR A 336 3.49 -57.46 -19.20
C THR A 336 4.65 -58.38 -18.87
N THR A 337 4.67 -59.54 -19.53
CA THR A 337 5.74 -60.53 -19.40
C THR A 337 6.99 -60.09 -20.15
N THR A 338 8.16 -60.53 -19.67
CA THR A 338 9.45 -60.24 -20.31
C THR A 338 9.52 -60.77 -21.75
N SER A 339 8.88 -61.91 -22.04
CA SER A 339 8.82 -62.48 -23.39
C SER A 339 8.20 -61.54 -24.43
N LEU A 340 7.12 -60.82 -24.06
CA LEU A 340 6.49 -59.83 -24.94
C LEU A 340 7.41 -58.63 -25.17
N LYS A 341 8.15 -58.21 -24.15
CA LYS A 341 9.10 -57.10 -24.26
C LYS A 341 10.28 -57.43 -25.17
N VAL A 342 10.81 -58.65 -25.09
CA VAL A 342 11.90 -59.13 -25.96
C VAL A 342 11.42 -59.27 -27.41
N TYR A 343 10.20 -59.75 -27.61
CA TYR A 343 9.61 -59.86 -28.95
C TYR A 343 9.33 -58.49 -29.60
N ASP A 344 8.99 -57.48 -28.80
CA ASP A 344 8.71 -56.11 -29.27
C ASP A 344 9.97 -55.26 -29.53
N GLN A 345 11.19 -55.84 -29.45
CA GLN A 345 12.47 -55.17 -29.77
C GLN A 345 12.69 -54.92 -31.28
N THR A 346 11.62 -54.58 -32.00
CA THR A 346 11.67 -54.10 -33.39
C THR A 346 11.79 -52.57 -33.40
N ASP A 347 12.30 -51.98 -34.48
CA ASP A 347 12.43 -50.51 -34.61
C ASP A 347 11.09 -49.77 -34.38
N GLU A 348 9.97 -50.44 -34.63
CA GLU A 348 8.64 -49.83 -34.52
C GLU A 348 8.04 -49.90 -33.11
N MET A 349 8.49 -50.81 -32.23
CA MET A 349 8.03 -51.00 -30.84
C MET A 349 6.50 -50.85 -30.67
N LYS A 350 5.71 -51.53 -31.51
CA LYS A 350 4.25 -51.30 -31.62
C LYS A 350 3.50 -51.70 -30.34
N MET A 351 3.91 -52.78 -29.68
CA MET A 351 3.20 -53.28 -28.49
C MET A 351 3.39 -52.34 -27.30
N SER A 352 4.61 -51.89 -27.04
CA SER A 352 4.90 -50.93 -25.97
C SER A 352 4.15 -49.60 -26.17
N LYS A 353 4.10 -49.08 -27.41
CA LYS A 353 3.31 -47.89 -27.75
C LYS A 353 1.83 -48.08 -27.46
N LEU A 354 1.24 -49.20 -27.90
CA LEU A 354 -0.16 -49.52 -27.65
C LEU A 354 -0.49 -49.59 -26.15
N LEU A 355 0.34 -50.30 -25.38
CA LEU A 355 0.13 -50.47 -23.95
C LEU A 355 0.29 -49.15 -23.18
N ARG A 356 1.21 -48.28 -23.61
CA ARG A 356 1.36 -46.94 -23.04
C ARG A 356 0.18 -46.03 -23.35
N ILE A 357 -0.43 -46.16 -24.53
CA ILE A 357 -1.68 -45.47 -24.88
C ILE A 357 -2.81 -45.93 -23.94
N TYR A 358 -2.95 -47.25 -23.72
CA TYR A 358 -3.92 -47.75 -22.74
C TYR A 358 -3.64 -47.25 -21.32
N GLY A 359 -2.36 -47.24 -20.92
CA GLY A 359 -1.93 -46.67 -19.65
C GLY A 359 -2.33 -45.21 -19.49
N ARG A 360 -2.20 -44.39 -20.56
CA ARG A 360 -2.61 -42.99 -20.57
C ARG A 360 -4.12 -42.83 -20.35
N GLU A 361 -4.96 -43.64 -20.97
CA GLU A 361 -6.41 -43.59 -20.76
C GLU A 361 -6.80 -43.98 -19.31
N PHE A 362 -6.13 -44.98 -18.73
CA PHE A 362 -6.32 -45.30 -17.32
C PHE A 362 -5.88 -44.18 -16.39
N ASP A 363 -4.78 -43.47 -16.72
CA ASP A 363 -4.33 -42.32 -15.95
C ASP A 363 -5.33 -41.15 -16.01
N ASN A 364 -5.99 -40.92 -17.15
CA ASN A 364 -7.06 -39.92 -17.25
C ASN A 364 -8.20 -40.22 -16.28
N ILE A 365 -8.66 -41.48 -16.22
CA ILE A 365 -9.71 -41.90 -15.27
C ILE A 365 -9.22 -41.77 -13.82
N ARG A 366 -7.97 -42.17 -13.57
CA ARG A 366 -7.37 -42.12 -12.24
C ARG A 366 -7.31 -40.71 -11.67
N GLN A 367 -7.00 -39.70 -12.48
CA GLN A 367 -6.97 -38.31 -12.02
C GLN A 367 -8.29 -37.89 -11.34
N TYR A 368 -9.44 -38.31 -11.90
CA TYR A 368 -10.74 -38.06 -11.28
C TYR A 368 -10.94 -38.83 -9.97
N ILE A 369 -10.50 -40.10 -9.92
CA ILE A 369 -10.58 -40.93 -8.70
C ILE A 369 -9.74 -40.31 -7.57
N ASP A 370 -8.49 -39.93 -7.87
CA ASP A 370 -7.59 -39.31 -6.91
C ASP A 370 -8.14 -37.94 -6.46
N ALA A 371 -8.77 -37.16 -7.35
CA ALA A 371 -9.39 -35.89 -6.99
C ALA A 371 -10.60 -36.03 -6.04
N ILE A 372 -11.38 -37.11 -6.16
CA ILE A 372 -12.50 -37.40 -5.23
C ILE A 372 -12.00 -37.55 -3.79
N ALA A 373 -10.82 -38.15 -3.60
CA ALA A 373 -10.21 -38.27 -2.27
C ALA A 373 -9.98 -36.90 -1.60
N TYR A 374 -9.82 -35.84 -2.40
CA TYR A 374 -9.60 -34.47 -1.93
C TYR A 374 -10.86 -33.59 -1.98
N ALA A 375 -12.05 -34.15 -2.24
CA ALA A 375 -13.29 -33.37 -2.41
C ALA A 375 -13.67 -32.51 -1.18
N ASN A 376 -13.29 -32.93 0.02
CA ASN A 376 -13.55 -32.17 1.26
C ASN A 376 -12.32 -31.41 1.78
N THR A 377 -11.24 -31.36 1.00
CA THR A 377 -9.98 -30.73 1.40
C THR A 377 -9.87 -29.36 0.76
N VAL A 378 -9.78 -28.31 1.58
CA VAL A 378 -9.57 -26.93 1.13
C VAL A 378 -8.33 -26.37 1.82
N THR A 379 -7.30 -26.12 1.03
CA THR A 379 -6.03 -25.49 1.43
C THR A 379 -5.80 -24.18 0.68
N TYR A 380 -4.89 -23.33 1.21
CA TYR A 380 -4.47 -22.08 0.56
C TYR A 380 -3.61 -22.32 -0.70
N ASN A 381 -2.78 -23.35 -0.70
CA ASN A 381 -1.84 -23.64 -1.80
C ASN A 381 -2.49 -24.31 -3.02
N LYS A 382 -3.79 -24.64 -2.96
CA LYS A 382 -4.55 -25.36 -4.00
C LYS A 382 -3.99 -26.73 -4.42
N LYS A 383 -2.99 -27.28 -3.72
CA LYS A 383 -2.42 -28.60 -4.04
C LYS A 383 -3.27 -29.69 -3.41
N ASN A 384 -3.65 -30.71 -4.19
CA ASN A 384 -4.47 -31.85 -3.74
C ASN A 384 -5.74 -31.41 -3.01
N ASN A 385 -6.61 -30.71 -3.73
CA ASN A 385 -7.68 -29.89 -3.18
C ASN A 385 -8.97 -30.05 -3.99
N LEU A 386 -10.09 -29.63 -3.39
CA LEU A 386 -11.34 -29.46 -4.11
C LEU A 386 -11.14 -28.53 -5.31
N SER A 387 -11.80 -28.88 -6.42
CA SER A 387 -11.88 -28.03 -7.61
C SER A 387 -12.38 -26.63 -7.27
N ASP A 388 -11.76 -25.62 -7.86
CA ASP A 388 -12.09 -24.20 -7.66
C ASP A 388 -13.58 -23.92 -7.95
N THR A 389 -14.18 -24.59 -8.95
CA THR A 389 -15.60 -24.42 -9.30
C THR A 389 -16.56 -24.95 -8.23
N LEU A 390 -16.12 -25.88 -7.39
CA LEU A 390 -16.93 -26.52 -6.36
C LEU A 390 -16.77 -25.86 -4.99
N VAL A 391 -15.86 -24.91 -4.82
CA VAL A 391 -15.61 -24.20 -3.54
C VAL A 391 -16.88 -23.53 -3.03
N LYS A 392 -17.62 -22.82 -3.91
CA LYS A 392 -18.90 -22.18 -3.55
C LYS A 392 -19.97 -23.23 -3.18
N ASN A 393 -19.98 -24.38 -3.84
CA ASN A 393 -20.91 -25.46 -3.49
C ASN A 393 -20.59 -26.05 -2.11
N LEU A 394 -19.31 -26.25 -1.79
CA LEU A 394 -18.89 -26.68 -0.46
C LEU A 394 -19.29 -25.64 0.60
N ALA A 395 -19.09 -24.35 0.34
CA ALA A 395 -19.55 -23.29 1.25
C ALA A 395 -21.06 -23.41 1.54
N LYS A 396 -21.89 -23.63 0.51
CA LYS A 396 -23.33 -23.88 0.68
C LYS A 396 -23.63 -25.11 1.53
N THR A 397 -22.92 -26.22 1.33
CA THR A 397 -23.10 -27.43 2.15
C THR A 397 -22.69 -27.23 3.61
N LEU A 398 -21.76 -26.30 3.88
CA LEU A 398 -21.37 -25.89 5.23
C LEU A 398 -22.37 -24.90 5.85
N GLY A 399 -23.40 -24.48 5.12
CA GLY A 399 -24.44 -23.55 5.60
C GLY A 399 -24.17 -22.07 5.31
N TRP A 400 -23.17 -21.75 4.48
CA TRP A 400 -22.95 -20.37 4.03
C TRP A 400 -23.83 -20.02 2.83
N ASN A 401 -24.40 -18.81 2.81
CA ASN A 401 -25.00 -18.25 1.60
C ASN A 401 -23.91 -17.57 0.75
N THR A 402 -23.68 -18.05 -0.48
CA THR A 402 -22.59 -17.55 -1.32
C THR A 402 -23.01 -16.32 -2.11
N VAL A 403 -22.22 -15.25 -2.01
CA VAL A 403 -22.32 -14.03 -2.81
C VAL A 403 -21.18 -13.96 -3.84
N ASN A 404 -21.45 -13.34 -5.00
CA ASN A 404 -20.43 -12.98 -5.98
C ASN A 404 -20.04 -11.52 -5.74
N LEU A 405 -18.74 -11.21 -5.63
CA LEU A 405 -18.24 -9.82 -5.49
C LEU A 405 -18.32 -9.07 -6.82
N VAL A 406 -18.18 -9.82 -7.92
CA VAL A 406 -17.97 -9.30 -9.27
C VAL A 406 -19.23 -9.50 -10.10
N SER A 407 -19.59 -8.49 -10.90
CA SER A 407 -20.68 -8.61 -11.88
C SER A 407 -20.27 -9.49 -13.07
N ASP A 408 -21.24 -10.12 -13.73
CA ASP A 408 -20.95 -10.95 -14.92
C ASP A 408 -20.32 -10.12 -16.06
N GLU A 409 -20.55 -8.81 -16.10
CA GLU A 409 -19.97 -7.85 -17.05
C GLU A 409 -18.49 -7.55 -16.75
N ASP A 410 -18.12 -7.40 -15.47
CA ASP A 410 -16.72 -7.20 -15.06
C ASP A 410 -15.87 -8.48 -15.27
N LEU A 411 -16.49 -9.65 -15.12
CA LEU A 411 -15.89 -10.94 -15.42
C LEU A 411 -15.52 -11.05 -16.90
N GLU A 412 -16.42 -10.65 -17.79
CA GLU A 412 -16.20 -10.63 -19.24
C GLU A 412 -15.11 -9.64 -19.65
N ASN A 413 -15.21 -8.38 -19.18
CA ASN A 413 -14.22 -7.36 -19.45
C ASN A 413 -12.84 -7.81 -19.00
N ALA A 414 -12.72 -8.46 -17.84
CA ALA A 414 -11.46 -9.04 -17.43
C ALA A 414 -11.02 -10.17 -18.36
N PHE A 415 -11.84 -11.17 -18.67
CA PHE A 415 -11.43 -12.30 -19.52
C PHE A 415 -10.87 -11.88 -20.89
N PHE A 416 -11.39 -10.80 -21.49
CA PHE A 416 -11.01 -10.34 -22.83
C PHE A 416 -10.26 -9.00 -22.86
N SER A 417 -10.06 -8.35 -21.72
CA SER A 417 -9.24 -7.15 -21.66
C SER A 417 -7.83 -7.42 -22.15
N GLU A 418 -7.27 -6.42 -22.83
CA GLU A 418 -5.86 -6.38 -23.19
C GLU A 418 -5.07 -6.18 -21.90
N PHE A 419 -4.84 -7.24 -21.14
CA PHE A 419 -4.02 -7.14 -19.95
C PHE A 419 -2.62 -6.63 -20.33
N GLU A 420 -2.25 -5.50 -19.73
CA GLU A 420 -1.07 -4.74 -20.10
C GLU A 420 0.23 -5.43 -19.65
N THR A 421 0.17 -6.31 -18.66
CA THR A 421 1.35 -7.01 -18.15
C THR A 421 1.28 -8.52 -18.45
N GLU A 422 2.29 -9.04 -19.15
CA GLU A 422 2.61 -10.48 -19.14
C GLU A 422 3.18 -10.90 -17.77
N GLU A 423 3.39 -9.93 -16.87
CA GLU A 423 3.89 -10.07 -15.52
C GLU A 423 2.77 -10.05 -14.48
N ASN A 424 2.91 -10.99 -13.54
CA ASN A 424 2.03 -11.30 -12.42
C ASN A 424 0.65 -11.81 -12.82
N GLN A 425 0.29 -12.98 -12.27
CA GLN A 425 -1.03 -13.58 -12.37
C GLN A 425 -2.09 -12.59 -11.84
N ILE A 426 -2.57 -11.68 -12.69
CA ILE A 426 -3.74 -10.88 -12.40
C ILE A 426 -4.88 -11.88 -12.30
N ARG A 427 -5.29 -12.15 -11.05
CA ARG A 427 -6.37 -13.10 -10.75
C ARG A 427 -7.61 -12.59 -11.47
N LEU A 428 -8.20 -13.45 -12.29
CA LEU A 428 -9.45 -13.11 -12.97
C LEU A 428 -10.50 -12.81 -11.88
N PRO A 429 -11.46 -11.91 -12.13
CA PRO A 429 -12.45 -11.54 -11.13
C PRO A 429 -13.20 -12.73 -10.51
N TYR A 430 -13.47 -13.80 -11.28
CA TYR A 430 -14.03 -15.05 -10.74
C TYR A 430 -13.06 -15.79 -9.81
N GLU A 431 -11.75 -15.71 -10.05
CA GLU A 431 -10.73 -16.32 -9.21
C GLU A 431 -10.61 -15.57 -7.89
N ILE A 432 -10.77 -14.23 -7.89
CA ILE A 432 -10.84 -13.42 -6.68
C ILE A 432 -12.01 -13.89 -5.80
N ASP A 433 -13.16 -14.10 -6.42
CA ASP A 433 -14.36 -14.66 -5.78
C ASP A 433 -14.11 -16.03 -5.15
N ILE A 434 -13.53 -16.96 -5.90
CA ILE A 434 -13.24 -18.31 -5.42
C ILE A 434 -12.21 -18.26 -4.29
N GLU A 435 -11.20 -17.39 -4.41
CA GLU A 435 -10.18 -17.18 -3.39
C GLU A 435 -10.74 -16.58 -2.10
N LEU A 436 -11.68 -15.64 -2.20
CA LEU A 436 -12.42 -15.13 -1.04
C LEU A 436 -13.13 -16.29 -0.33
N TRP A 437 -13.96 -17.05 -1.05
CA TRP A 437 -14.72 -18.16 -0.47
C TRP A 437 -13.82 -19.25 0.09
N ARG A 438 -12.71 -19.57 -0.58
CA ARG A 438 -11.69 -20.49 -0.09
C ARG A 438 -11.14 -20.04 1.26
N ARG A 439 -10.79 -18.76 1.40
CA ARG A 439 -10.31 -18.20 2.67
C ARG A 439 -11.41 -18.19 3.74
N ILE A 440 -12.68 -17.96 3.38
CA ILE A 440 -13.81 -18.07 4.32
C ILE A 440 -13.96 -19.50 4.83
N ILE A 441 -13.94 -20.50 3.93
CA ILE A 441 -14.07 -21.92 4.27
C ILE A 441 -12.96 -22.37 5.23
N ILE A 442 -11.70 -22.04 4.90
CA ILE A 442 -10.55 -22.42 5.75
C ILE A 442 -10.69 -21.84 7.17
N ASN A 443 -11.20 -20.61 7.29
CA ASN A 443 -11.39 -19.93 8.57
C ASN A 443 -12.78 -20.15 9.18
N THR A 444 -13.62 -21.01 8.59
CA THR A 444 -15.01 -21.20 9.03
C THR A 444 -15.11 -21.69 10.47
N ASN A 445 -14.22 -22.58 10.90
CA ASN A 445 -14.16 -23.04 12.30
C ASN A 445 -13.93 -21.87 13.28
N TYR A 446 -13.05 -20.93 12.91
CA TYR A 446 -12.82 -19.72 13.71
C TYR A 446 -14.08 -18.85 13.78
N TYR A 447 -14.76 -18.65 12.64
CA TYR A 447 -16.00 -17.87 12.58
C TYR A 447 -17.14 -18.49 13.43
N TRP A 448 -17.31 -19.81 13.39
CA TRP A 448 -18.31 -20.50 14.20
C TRP A 448 -17.99 -20.47 15.69
N LYS A 449 -16.73 -20.71 16.09
CA LYS A 449 -16.30 -20.63 17.49
C LYS A 449 -16.47 -19.22 18.07
N SER A 450 -16.18 -18.21 17.26
CA SER A 450 -16.28 -16.81 17.65
C SER A 450 -17.71 -16.28 17.64
N LYS A 451 -18.71 -17.06 17.19
CA LYS A 451 -20.16 -16.78 17.25
C LYS A 451 -20.54 -15.35 16.84
N GLY A 452 -19.88 -14.79 15.81
CA GLY A 452 -20.18 -13.45 15.31
C GLY A 452 -19.69 -12.29 16.18
N THR A 453 -18.72 -12.53 17.09
CA THR A 453 -18.06 -11.44 17.85
C THR A 453 -17.42 -10.41 16.92
N ARG A 454 -17.18 -9.21 17.46
CA ARG A 454 -16.51 -8.10 16.76
C ARG A 454 -15.25 -8.52 15.98
N ALA A 455 -14.42 -9.38 16.57
CA ALA A 455 -13.18 -9.84 15.95
C ALA A 455 -13.42 -10.67 14.68
N ALA A 456 -14.45 -11.51 14.68
CA ALA A 456 -14.84 -12.35 13.55
C ALA A 456 -15.35 -11.49 12.38
N LEU A 457 -16.20 -10.51 12.67
CA LEU A 457 -16.74 -9.60 11.67
C LEU A 457 -15.65 -8.71 11.08
N LYS A 458 -14.74 -8.21 11.93
CA LYS A 458 -13.57 -7.47 11.45
C LYS A 458 -12.68 -8.30 10.55
N SER A 459 -12.38 -9.55 10.91
CA SER A 459 -11.52 -10.39 10.06
C SER A 459 -12.20 -10.75 8.73
N MET A 460 -13.52 -10.93 8.73
CA MET A 460 -14.33 -11.13 7.53
C MET A 460 -14.33 -9.90 6.61
N LEU A 461 -14.57 -8.70 7.15
CA LEU A 461 -14.57 -7.46 6.37
C LEU A 461 -13.17 -7.12 5.83
N ARG A 462 -12.12 -7.39 6.62
CA ARG A 462 -10.73 -7.30 6.15
C ARG A 462 -10.45 -8.27 5.01
N LEU A 463 -11.06 -9.46 5.01
CA LEU A 463 -10.88 -10.46 3.96
C LEU A 463 -11.44 -9.99 2.61
N ILE A 464 -12.51 -9.21 2.64
CA ILE A 464 -13.14 -8.59 1.47
C ILE A 464 -12.34 -7.39 0.96
N GLY A 465 -11.44 -6.83 1.79
CA GLY A 465 -10.62 -5.67 1.43
C GLY A 465 -11.19 -4.34 1.91
N ILE A 466 -12.20 -4.32 2.79
CA ILE A 466 -12.64 -3.08 3.44
C ILE A 466 -11.59 -2.72 4.51
N PRO A 467 -10.94 -1.55 4.42
CA PRO A 467 -9.95 -1.16 5.42
C PRO A 467 -10.61 -1.00 6.80
N GLU A 468 -9.93 -1.49 7.85
CA GLU A 468 -10.44 -1.42 9.21
C GLU A 468 -10.91 -0.03 9.67
N PRO A 469 -10.26 1.09 9.29
CA PRO A 469 -10.69 2.42 9.72
C PRO A 469 -12.12 2.78 9.34
N PHE A 470 -12.64 2.23 8.25
CA PHE A 470 -14.00 2.48 7.78
C PHE A 470 -15.04 1.62 8.49
N VAL A 471 -14.63 0.59 9.23
CA VAL A 471 -15.54 -0.36 9.88
C VAL A 471 -15.66 0.00 11.36
N ASP A 472 -16.82 0.49 11.76
CA ASP A 472 -17.15 0.66 13.17
C ASP A 472 -18.08 -0.45 13.65
N ILE A 473 -17.52 -1.36 14.44
CA ILE A 473 -18.25 -2.43 15.11
C ILE A 473 -18.13 -2.24 16.61
N THR A 474 -19.29 -2.10 17.25
CA THR A 474 -19.43 -2.03 18.70
C THR A 474 -20.30 -3.17 19.19
N GLU A 475 -19.80 -3.94 20.15
CA GLU A 475 -20.53 -5.04 20.78
C GLU A 475 -21.04 -4.58 22.16
N TYR A 476 -22.23 -5.04 22.54
CA TYR A 476 -22.91 -4.65 23.76
C TYR A 476 -23.19 -5.83 24.67
N VAL A 477 -23.17 -5.56 25.97
CA VAL A 477 -23.59 -6.46 27.03
C VAL A 477 -24.53 -5.74 27.97
N TYR A 478 -25.39 -6.48 28.66
CA TYR A 478 -26.26 -5.92 29.69
C TYR A 478 -25.76 -6.31 31.08
N THR A 479 -25.62 -5.32 31.95
CA THR A 479 -25.27 -5.50 33.35
C THR A 479 -26.48 -5.26 34.23
N VAL A 480 -26.53 -5.99 35.35
CA VAL A 480 -27.61 -5.94 36.32
C VAL A 480 -27.07 -5.44 37.66
N ASP A 481 -27.72 -4.45 38.25
CA ASP A 481 -27.22 -3.76 39.46
C ASP A 481 -27.13 -4.69 40.70
N GLY A 482 -27.99 -5.71 40.76
CA GLY A 482 -28.02 -6.70 41.83
C GLY A 482 -29.05 -7.82 41.63
N ARG A 483 -28.97 -8.84 42.49
CA ARG A 483 -29.95 -9.94 42.54
C ARG A 483 -31.32 -9.44 43.04
N ILE A 484 -32.39 -10.00 42.50
CA ILE A 484 -33.76 -9.75 43.00
C ILE A 484 -34.09 -10.69 44.15
N ASN A 485 -35.17 -10.42 44.88
CA ASN A 485 -35.71 -11.36 45.86
C ASN A 485 -36.83 -12.21 45.22
N PRO A 486 -36.60 -13.51 44.96
CA PRO A 486 -37.57 -14.39 44.30
C PRO A 486 -38.95 -14.41 44.97
N ASN A 487 -39.01 -14.25 46.29
CA ASN A 487 -40.24 -14.33 47.07
C ASN A 487 -41.10 -13.05 47.01
N ARG A 488 -40.63 -12.00 46.33
CA ARG A 488 -41.34 -10.71 46.20
C ARG A 488 -41.84 -10.42 44.78
N VAL A 489 -41.61 -11.32 43.83
CA VAL A 489 -42.05 -11.16 42.44
C VAL A 489 -43.49 -11.70 42.33
N ASN A 490 -44.46 -10.81 42.10
CA ASN A 490 -45.89 -11.15 42.01
C ASN A 490 -46.37 -11.45 40.57
N LEU A 491 -45.48 -11.91 39.68
CA LEU A 491 -45.79 -12.18 38.27
C LEU A 491 -45.82 -13.69 38.01
N THR A 492 -46.85 -14.15 37.30
CA THR A 492 -46.95 -15.54 36.85
C THR A 492 -46.20 -15.76 35.53
N LEU A 493 -45.95 -17.02 35.16
CA LEU A 493 -45.36 -17.38 33.85
C LEU A 493 -46.22 -16.87 32.68
N GLU A 494 -47.54 -16.82 32.86
CA GLU A 494 -48.50 -16.35 31.88
C GLU A 494 -48.42 -14.82 31.71
N ASP A 495 -48.25 -14.06 32.81
CA ASP A 495 -48.04 -12.60 32.78
C ASP A 495 -46.70 -12.21 32.12
N ILE A 496 -45.70 -13.07 32.27
CA ILE A 496 -44.35 -12.89 31.73
C ILE A 496 -44.31 -13.26 30.23
N GLY A 497 -45.16 -14.19 29.78
CA GLY A 497 -45.17 -14.68 28.41
C GLY A 497 -43.91 -15.48 28.03
N ALA A 498 -43.27 -16.13 29.00
CA ALA A 498 -42.07 -16.94 28.79
C ALA A 498 -42.23 -18.37 29.35
N PRO A 499 -41.56 -19.37 28.75
CA PRO A 499 -41.64 -20.78 29.16
C PRO A 499 -40.92 -21.07 30.49
N SER A 500 -40.12 -20.15 31.01
CA SER A 500 -39.53 -20.25 32.35
C SER A 500 -39.24 -18.87 32.94
N LEU A 501 -39.11 -18.81 34.26
CA LEU A 501 -38.75 -17.59 34.98
C LEU A 501 -37.34 -17.10 34.58
N PRO A 502 -37.13 -15.78 34.41
CA PRO A 502 -35.83 -15.20 34.04
C PRO A 502 -34.85 -15.05 35.21
N TYR A 503 -35.03 -15.83 36.28
CA TYR A 503 -34.17 -15.82 37.46
C TYR A 503 -34.11 -17.18 38.15
N ASN A 504 -33.04 -17.44 38.88
CA ASN A 504 -32.89 -18.67 39.68
C ASN A 504 -33.42 -18.53 41.11
N SER A 505 -33.41 -19.63 41.86
CA SER A 505 -33.80 -19.67 43.27
C SER A 505 -32.99 -18.73 44.19
N GLN A 506 -31.83 -18.26 43.73
CA GLN A 506 -30.97 -17.32 44.45
C GLN A 506 -31.18 -15.85 44.02
N GLY A 507 -32.09 -15.60 43.06
CA GLY A 507 -32.41 -14.25 42.57
C GLY A 507 -31.46 -13.70 41.50
N TYR A 508 -30.57 -14.53 40.94
CA TYR A 508 -29.71 -14.13 39.82
C TYR A 508 -30.47 -14.23 38.49
N PRO A 509 -30.21 -13.34 37.53
CA PRO A 509 -30.81 -13.42 36.20
C PRO A 509 -30.34 -14.69 35.48
N ILE A 510 -31.26 -15.41 34.86
CA ILE A 510 -30.99 -16.56 34.01
C ILE A 510 -31.81 -16.42 32.74
N ALA A 511 -31.21 -16.74 31.59
CA ALA A 511 -31.92 -16.81 30.33
C ALA A 511 -33.09 -17.82 30.41
N PRO A 512 -34.32 -17.44 30.05
CA PRO A 512 -35.42 -18.39 29.97
C PRO A 512 -35.09 -19.53 28.99
N LYS A 513 -35.65 -20.72 29.24
CA LYS A 513 -35.50 -21.87 28.34
C LYS A 513 -36.09 -21.54 26.97
N GLU A 514 -35.40 -21.86 25.90
CA GLU A 514 -35.91 -21.62 24.54
C GLU A 514 -36.92 -22.71 24.12
N ASN A 515 -37.98 -22.31 23.40
CA ASN A 515 -38.88 -23.19 22.66
C ASN A 515 -39.24 -22.54 21.30
N ASN A 516 -40.03 -23.22 20.46
CA ASN A 516 -40.37 -22.72 19.12
C ASN A 516 -41.16 -21.40 19.14
N ASP A 517 -41.92 -21.13 20.20
CA ASP A 517 -42.79 -19.95 20.36
C ASP A 517 -42.14 -18.86 21.25
N PHE A 518 -40.97 -19.15 21.82
CA PHE A 518 -40.17 -18.29 22.69
C PHE A 518 -38.68 -18.64 22.52
N PHE A 519 -38.03 -18.02 21.54
CA PHE A 519 -36.57 -18.03 21.38
C PHE A 519 -36.05 -16.60 21.43
N PHE A 520 -34.77 -16.45 21.76
CA PHE A 520 -34.06 -15.18 21.97
C PHE A 520 -34.23 -14.13 20.85
N GLN A 521 -34.79 -14.51 19.69
CA GLN A 521 -34.82 -13.71 18.46
C GLN A 521 -36.18 -13.57 17.78
N ILE A 522 -37.29 -13.96 18.43
CA ILE A 522 -38.64 -13.88 17.83
C ILE A 522 -38.98 -12.52 17.25
N SER A 523 -38.33 -11.46 17.75
CA SER A 523 -38.47 -10.10 17.22
C SER A 523 -37.14 -9.40 16.97
N GLY A 524 -36.01 -10.10 17.03
CA GLY A 524 -34.66 -9.50 16.99
C GLY A 524 -34.41 -8.57 15.80
N ASP A 525 -34.98 -8.90 14.63
CA ASP A 525 -34.89 -8.07 13.41
C ASP A 525 -35.80 -6.83 13.44
N THR A 526 -36.86 -6.85 14.26
CA THR A 526 -37.87 -5.79 14.36
C THR A 526 -37.72 -4.88 15.57
N ASP A 527 -37.28 -5.40 16.71
CA ASP A 527 -37.21 -4.70 17.99
C ASP A 527 -35.80 -4.66 18.60
N GLY A 528 -34.81 -5.25 17.94
CA GLY A 528 -33.43 -5.33 18.45
C GLY A 528 -33.29 -6.19 19.72
N GLY A 529 -34.17 -7.17 19.93
CA GLY A 529 -34.21 -8.03 21.11
C GLY A 529 -34.70 -7.31 22.37
N GLN A 530 -35.38 -6.18 22.22
CA GLN A 530 -35.80 -5.36 23.34
C GLN A 530 -36.90 -6.04 24.18
N GLU A 531 -37.79 -6.83 23.58
CA GLU A 531 -38.78 -7.63 24.28
C GLU A 531 -38.13 -8.69 25.18
N TYR A 532 -37.05 -9.33 24.71
CA TYR A 532 -36.27 -10.26 25.54
C TYR A 532 -35.66 -9.58 26.76
N ILE A 533 -35.12 -8.37 26.60
CA ILE A 533 -34.55 -7.60 27.71
C ILE A 533 -35.63 -7.03 28.64
N ASN A 534 -36.79 -6.65 28.09
CA ASN A 534 -37.93 -6.16 28.86
C ASN A 534 -38.45 -7.23 29.84
N LEU A 535 -38.29 -8.51 29.52
CA LEU A 535 -38.60 -9.62 30.42
C LEU A 535 -37.90 -9.48 31.78
N PHE A 536 -36.60 -9.18 31.77
CA PHE A 536 -35.80 -8.97 32.98
C PHE A 536 -36.24 -7.70 33.72
N ARG A 537 -36.60 -6.64 32.98
CA ARG A 537 -37.13 -5.41 33.58
C ARG A 537 -38.48 -5.63 34.26
N ARG A 538 -39.38 -6.42 33.66
CA ARG A 538 -40.72 -6.73 34.21
C ARG A 538 -40.64 -7.44 35.56
N VAL A 539 -39.69 -8.36 35.75
CA VAL A 539 -39.48 -9.04 37.04
C VAL A 539 -38.75 -8.19 38.10
N GLY A 540 -38.35 -6.97 37.75
CA GLY A 540 -37.76 -6.00 38.67
C GLY A 540 -36.23 -5.88 38.61
N PHE A 541 -35.56 -6.40 37.59
CA PHE A 541 -34.13 -6.11 37.38
C PHE A 541 -33.93 -4.71 36.79
N SER A 542 -32.97 -3.96 37.35
CA SER A 542 -32.41 -2.76 36.73
C SER A 542 -31.31 -3.19 35.75
N VAL A 543 -31.58 -3.03 34.45
CA VAL A 543 -30.75 -3.59 33.37
C VAL A 543 -30.14 -2.46 32.54
N ASN A 544 -28.81 -2.32 32.62
CA ASN A 544 -28.04 -1.26 32.00
C ASN A 544 -27.18 -1.81 30.85
N ARG A 545 -27.31 -1.21 29.66
CA ARG A 545 -26.50 -1.58 28.49
C ARG A 545 -25.12 -0.94 28.58
N ILE A 546 -24.08 -1.74 28.36
CA ILE A 546 -22.67 -1.32 28.38
C ILE A 546 -21.99 -1.79 27.09
N VAL A 547 -21.05 -0.99 26.59
CA VAL A 547 -20.20 -1.37 25.45
C VAL A 547 -19.16 -2.39 25.94
N ASP A 548 -19.16 -3.58 25.35
CA ASP A 548 -18.19 -4.65 25.62
C ASP A 548 -17.54 -5.12 24.33
N ASN A 549 -16.46 -4.44 23.94
CA ASN A 549 -15.70 -4.76 22.72
C ASN A 549 -14.77 -5.98 22.88
N LYS A 550 -14.71 -6.59 24.08
CA LYS A 550 -13.93 -7.80 24.37
C LYS A 550 -14.75 -8.71 25.29
N LYS A 551 -15.66 -9.47 24.65
CA LYS A 551 -16.55 -10.47 25.25
C LYS A 551 -16.14 -10.88 26.67
N SER A 552 -16.90 -10.41 27.64
CA SER A 552 -16.69 -10.69 29.05
C SER A 552 -16.75 -12.20 29.33
N TRP A 553 -15.67 -12.77 29.87
CA TRP A 553 -15.59 -14.16 30.37
C TRP A 553 -16.05 -14.27 31.82
N GLU A 554 -16.43 -15.47 32.26
CA GLU A 554 -16.78 -15.72 33.65
C GLU A 554 -15.53 -15.61 34.55
N GLU A 555 -15.60 -14.71 35.53
CA GLU A 555 -14.59 -14.56 36.59
C GLU A 555 -15.33 -14.42 37.93
N ALA A 556 -14.81 -15.05 38.97
CA ALA A 556 -15.38 -15.01 40.31
C ALA A 556 -14.86 -13.78 41.08
N GLY A 557 -15.76 -12.97 41.62
CA GLY A 557 -15.44 -11.84 42.49
C GLY A 557 -15.58 -10.46 41.86
N PHE A 558 -15.22 -9.43 42.63
CA PHE A 558 -15.30 -8.02 42.24
C PHE A 558 -14.13 -7.65 41.32
N VAL A 559 -14.40 -7.26 40.07
CA VAL A 559 -13.38 -6.91 39.08
C VAL A 559 -13.79 -5.63 38.35
N GLU A 560 -12.88 -4.65 38.27
CA GLU A 560 -12.99 -3.50 37.37
C GLU A 560 -12.44 -3.89 36.00
N ARG A 561 -13.29 -3.94 34.98
CA ARG A 561 -12.85 -4.26 33.61
C ARG A 561 -12.35 -3.01 32.92
N LYS A 562 -11.05 -2.98 32.60
CA LYS A 562 -10.40 -1.89 31.85
C LYS A 562 -9.96 -2.36 30.47
N HIS A 563 -10.19 -1.54 29.45
CA HIS A 563 -9.69 -1.79 28.10
C HIS A 563 -9.42 -0.48 27.36
N TYR A 564 -8.44 -0.49 26.46
CA TYR A 564 -8.07 0.69 25.66
C TYR A 564 -9.14 1.07 24.61
N SER A 565 -10.07 0.16 24.30
CA SER A 565 -11.08 0.34 23.25
C SER A 565 -12.53 0.30 23.73
N SER A 566 -12.77 0.24 25.05
CA SER A 566 -14.12 0.31 25.62
C SER A 566 -14.11 1.02 26.96
N PRO A 567 -15.19 1.73 27.33
CA PRO A 567 -15.32 2.30 28.66
C PRO A 567 -15.11 1.24 29.73
N ALA A 568 -14.39 1.59 30.79
CA ALA A 568 -14.24 0.70 31.94
C ALA A 568 -15.58 0.56 32.67
N TYR A 569 -15.91 -0.66 33.12
CA TYR A 569 -17.09 -0.88 33.94
C TYR A 569 -16.80 -1.86 35.08
N PHE A 570 -17.52 -1.66 36.19
CA PHE A 570 -17.39 -2.47 37.38
C PHE A 570 -18.29 -3.70 37.30
N GLN A 571 -17.73 -4.88 37.55
CA GLN A 571 -18.46 -6.13 37.68
C GLN A 571 -18.37 -6.62 39.12
N ARG A 572 -19.53 -6.78 39.76
CA ARG A 572 -19.64 -7.37 41.11
C ARG A 572 -19.61 -8.90 41.09
N ASP A 573 -20.28 -9.50 40.11
CA ASP A 573 -20.40 -10.96 39.91
C ASP A 573 -20.68 -11.22 38.42
N SER A 574 -20.10 -12.27 37.82
CA SER A 574 -20.34 -12.64 36.42
C SER A 574 -21.78 -13.07 36.16
N LYS A 575 -22.46 -13.58 37.19
CA LYS A 575 -23.88 -13.99 37.11
C LYS A 575 -24.86 -12.82 36.99
N LEU A 576 -24.39 -11.58 37.10
CA LEU A 576 -25.19 -10.36 36.91
C LEU A 576 -25.03 -9.78 35.50
N ILE A 577 -24.46 -10.54 34.58
CA ILE A 577 -24.26 -10.15 33.19
C ILE A 577 -25.19 -10.97 32.29
N ILE A 578 -25.94 -10.28 31.43
CA ILE A 578 -26.79 -10.88 30.41
C ILE A 578 -26.11 -10.67 29.06
N ASN A 579 -25.69 -11.78 28.44
CA ASN A 579 -25.05 -11.76 27.13
C ASN A 579 -26.11 -11.81 26.01
N THR A 580 -26.31 -10.68 25.33
CA THR A 580 -27.29 -10.56 24.24
C THR A 580 -26.70 -10.67 22.85
N LYS A 581 -25.37 -10.79 22.70
CA LYS A 581 -24.69 -10.73 21.38
C LYS A 581 -25.23 -9.59 20.50
N GLU A 582 -25.48 -8.44 21.11
CA GLU A 582 -25.99 -7.26 20.41
C GLU A 582 -24.81 -6.50 19.81
N ILE A 583 -24.91 -6.15 18.52
CA ILE A 583 -23.89 -5.42 17.79
C ILE A 583 -24.47 -4.24 17.02
N ASP A 584 -23.69 -3.17 16.91
CA ASP A 584 -23.79 -2.23 15.81
C ASP A 584 -22.63 -2.50 14.85
N ALA A 585 -22.91 -2.55 13.56
CA ALA A 585 -21.91 -2.69 12.51
C ALA A 585 -22.17 -1.67 11.42
N THR A 586 -21.33 -0.64 11.33
CA THR A 586 -21.52 0.45 10.37
C THR A 586 -20.25 0.74 9.58
N LEU A 587 -20.43 1.22 8.34
CA LEU A 587 -19.36 1.81 7.55
C LEU A 587 -19.29 3.31 7.82
N ASP A 588 -18.27 3.77 8.54
CA ASP A 588 -18.07 5.16 8.94
C ASP A 588 -17.04 5.87 8.04
N THR A 589 -17.57 6.69 7.13
CA THR A 589 -16.79 7.57 6.23
C THR A 589 -15.90 8.55 7.01
N ALA A 590 -16.41 9.13 8.09
CA ALA A 590 -15.72 10.14 8.88
C ALA A 590 -14.55 9.54 9.65
N ARG A 591 -14.73 8.35 10.21
CA ARG A 591 -13.67 7.64 10.92
C ARG A 591 -12.48 7.30 10.02
N GLY A 592 -12.74 6.94 8.77
CA GLY A 592 -11.67 6.72 7.78
C GLY A 592 -10.82 7.97 7.53
N ILE A 593 -11.47 9.13 7.38
CA ILE A 593 -10.77 10.42 7.25
C ILE A 593 -9.97 10.74 8.52
N GLU A 594 -10.60 10.63 9.70
CA GLU A 594 -9.94 10.89 10.99
C GLU A 594 -8.72 10.00 11.21
N TYR A 595 -8.81 8.73 10.82
CA TYR A 595 -7.72 7.77 10.96
C TYR A 595 -6.55 8.05 10.02
N ASP A 596 -6.83 8.49 8.79
CA ASP A 596 -5.77 8.83 7.84
C ASP A 596 -5.01 10.09 8.27
N VAL A 597 -5.71 11.11 8.75
CA VAL A 597 -5.10 12.30 9.38
C VAL A 597 -4.23 11.92 10.58
N TYR A 598 -4.72 11.01 11.44
CA TYR A 598 -3.93 10.46 12.54
C TYR A 598 -2.68 9.73 12.06
N THR A 599 -2.79 8.89 11.02
CA THR A 599 -1.67 8.11 10.49
C THR A 599 -0.59 9.04 9.92
N TYR A 600 -0.99 10.05 9.16
CA TYR A 600 -0.11 11.10 8.67
C TYR A 600 0.62 11.82 9.83
N ASN A 601 -0.12 12.29 10.84
CA ASN A 601 0.48 13.01 11.98
C ASN A 601 1.36 12.09 12.85
N LYS A 602 1.05 10.79 12.91
CA LYS A 602 1.85 9.78 13.62
C LYS A 602 3.21 9.54 12.97
N LEU A 603 3.25 9.52 11.64
CA LEU A 603 4.47 9.29 10.87
C LEU A 603 5.39 10.51 10.83
N THR A 604 4.80 11.71 10.83
CA THR A 604 5.52 12.97 10.63
C THR A 604 5.76 13.76 11.91
N ASN A 605 5.04 13.44 13.00
CA ASN A 605 5.00 14.20 14.28
C ASN A 605 4.73 15.71 14.08
N TYR A 606 4.13 16.06 12.93
CA TYR A 606 3.80 17.39 12.46
C TYR A 606 2.32 17.40 12.05
N PRO A 607 1.57 18.51 12.16
CA PRO A 607 1.97 19.83 12.69
C PRO A 607 1.85 19.97 14.20
N ILE A 608 1.57 18.91 14.97
CA ILE A 608 1.06 19.02 16.36
C ILE A 608 2.16 19.10 17.43
N SER A 609 3.40 18.67 17.15
CA SER A 609 4.50 18.72 18.14
C SER A 609 5.42 19.94 17.95
N THR A 610 5.80 20.59 19.06
CA THR A 610 6.83 21.64 19.12
C THR A 610 8.24 21.10 18.95
N THR A 611 8.43 19.79 19.03
CA THR A 611 9.74 19.12 18.93
C THR A 611 10.03 18.65 17.50
N GLY A 612 9.53 19.38 16.51
CA GLY A 612 9.57 19.03 15.09
C GLY A 612 10.90 18.37 14.68
N VAL A 613 10.76 17.25 13.99
CA VAL A 613 11.84 16.44 13.43
C VAL A 613 12.90 17.33 12.75
N THR A 614 14.21 17.14 13.03
CA THR A 614 15.28 17.75 12.21
C THR A 614 15.06 17.38 10.75
N LYS A 615 14.89 18.32 9.82
CA LYS A 615 14.69 17.95 8.40
C LYS A 615 15.92 17.16 7.91
N PRO A 616 15.77 16.12 7.06
CA PRO A 616 16.84 15.16 6.76
C PRO A 616 17.83 15.73 5.76
N TYR A 617 18.66 16.64 6.25
CA TYR A 617 19.86 17.05 5.56
C TYR A 617 21.02 16.21 6.04
N LEU A 618 21.61 15.45 5.11
CA LEU A 618 22.59 14.44 5.47
C LEU A 618 24.01 15.01 5.44
N TYR A 619 24.74 14.90 6.54
CA TYR A 619 26.19 15.00 6.60
C TYR A 619 26.79 13.59 6.38
N ILE A 620 27.05 13.24 5.13
CA ILE A 620 27.43 11.87 4.76
C ILE A 620 28.93 11.62 4.94
N ASN A 621 29.28 11.08 6.10
CA ASN A 621 30.65 10.69 6.41
C ASN A 621 30.97 9.30 5.82
N ILE A 622 31.27 9.19 4.51
CA ILE A 622 31.78 7.94 3.92
C ILE A 622 33.29 7.86 4.19
N PRO A 623 33.77 6.91 5.01
CA PRO A 623 35.19 6.69 5.13
C PRO A 623 35.72 6.02 3.86
N PHE A 624 36.57 6.70 3.11
CA PHE A 624 37.39 6.04 2.10
C PHE A 624 38.69 5.57 2.76
N THR A 625 38.94 4.26 2.82
CA THR A 625 40.27 3.74 3.18
C THR A 625 41.23 4.15 2.07
N TYR A 626 42.19 5.00 2.39
CA TYR A 626 43.18 5.43 1.40
C TYR A 626 43.98 4.23 0.87
N GLY A 627 43.71 3.81 -0.37
CA GLY A 627 44.61 3.00 -1.19
C GLY A 627 45.39 3.92 -2.10
N GLU A 628 46.66 3.60 -2.37
CA GLU A 628 47.72 4.49 -2.90
C GLU A 628 47.43 5.28 -4.22
N SER A 629 46.22 5.16 -4.81
CA SER A 629 45.86 5.72 -6.12
C SER A 629 44.56 6.56 -6.18
N ALA A 630 43.82 6.76 -5.09
CA ALA A 630 42.54 7.49 -5.13
C ALA A 630 42.67 8.99 -4.76
N ASN A 631 42.56 9.90 -5.75
CA ASN A 631 42.58 11.36 -5.56
C ASN A 631 41.23 12.05 -5.83
N THR A 632 40.25 11.30 -6.33
CA THR A 632 38.91 11.79 -6.67
C THR A 632 37.88 11.00 -5.87
N PHE A 633 36.95 11.72 -5.23
CA PHE A 633 35.92 11.15 -4.37
C PHE A 633 34.56 11.59 -4.87
N THR A 634 33.66 10.63 -5.04
CA THR A 634 32.28 10.87 -5.45
C THR A 634 31.34 10.66 -4.27
N VAL A 635 30.28 11.47 -4.25
CA VAL A 635 29.12 11.28 -3.39
C VAL A 635 28.44 9.93 -3.69
N ILE A 636 27.61 9.37 -2.78
CA ILE A 636 26.96 8.06 -2.97
C ILE A 636 26.12 8.06 -4.27
N ASN A 637 26.12 6.94 -4.99
CA ASN A 637 25.35 6.76 -6.23
C ASN A 637 23.89 7.19 -6.05
N GLY A 638 23.49 8.26 -6.74
CA GLY A 638 22.12 8.78 -6.76
C GLY A 638 21.88 10.05 -5.96
N GLU A 639 22.86 10.58 -5.22
CA GLU A 639 22.74 11.80 -4.42
C GLU A 639 23.44 13.00 -5.09
N THR A 640 22.93 14.21 -4.85
CA THR A 640 23.53 15.48 -5.33
C THR A 640 23.67 16.49 -4.19
N ALA A 641 24.85 17.09 -4.02
CA ALA A 641 25.07 18.11 -3.01
C ALA A 641 24.34 19.42 -3.38
N LEU A 642 23.64 19.98 -2.39
CA LEU A 642 23.00 21.29 -2.45
C LEU A 642 24.02 22.36 -2.08
N GLY A 643 24.84 22.77 -3.06
CA GLY A 643 25.91 23.75 -2.90
C GLY A 643 27.29 23.10 -2.76
N ASP A 644 28.08 23.58 -1.80
CA ASP A 644 29.46 23.17 -1.57
C ASP A 644 29.60 21.88 -0.78
N ILE A 645 30.73 21.19 -0.96
CA ILE A 645 31.13 20.01 -0.20
C ILE A 645 32.33 20.37 0.68
N GLN A 646 32.20 20.24 2.00
CA GLN A 646 33.30 20.34 2.97
C GLN A 646 34.04 19.00 3.07
N VAL A 647 35.36 18.99 2.91
CA VAL A 647 36.17 17.76 2.96
C VAL A 647 36.99 17.75 4.25
N ASN A 648 36.97 16.63 4.99
CA ASN A 648 37.86 16.40 6.12
C ASN A 648 38.80 15.21 5.85
N PHE A 649 40.05 15.30 6.28
CA PHE A 649 41.05 14.23 6.28
C PHE A 649 41.43 13.91 7.74
N ASN A 650 41.17 12.68 8.20
CA ASN A 650 41.37 12.26 9.59
C ASN A 650 40.74 13.21 10.63
N GLY A 651 39.54 13.72 10.31
CA GLY A 651 38.79 14.64 11.17
C GLY A 651 39.24 16.12 11.11
N ILE A 652 40.31 16.44 10.38
CA ILE A 652 40.79 17.81 10.11
C ILE A 652 40.16 18.33 8.82
N THR A 653 39.56 19.51 8.84
CA THR A 653 38.92 20.10 7.66
C THR A 653 39.95 20.69 6.68
N LEU A 654 39.79 20.40 5.39
CA LEU A 654 40.65 20.89 4.31
C LEU A 654 40.16 22.24 3.75
N GLU A 655 41.07 23.01 3.18
CA GLU A 655 40.76 24.31 2.56
C GLU A 655 40.34 24.16 1.08
N LYS A 656 39.15 24.69 0.74
CA LYS A 656 38.60 24.66 -0.62
C LYS A 656 39.38 25.61 -1.54
N GLY A 657 39.83 25.10 -2.69
CA GLY A 657 40.63 25.83 -3.68
C GLY A 657 42.15 25.75 -3.46
N VAL A 658 42.59 25.31 -2.27
CA VAL A 658 44.01 25.10 -1.93
C VAL A 658 44.31 23.61 -1.81
N ASP A 659 43.59 22.90 -0.94
CA ASP A 659 43.81 21.48 -0.64
C ASP A 659 42.95 20.57 -1.53
N TYR A 660 41.76 21.05 -1.94
CA TYR A 660 40.84 20.32 -2.81
C TYR A 660 40.04 21.24 -3.73
N VAL A 661 39.56 20.70 -4.85
CA VAL A 661 38.61 21.35 -5.77
C VAL A 661 37.34 20.53 -5.89
N GLN A 662 36.19 21.20 -5.94
CA GLN A 662 34.91 20.58 -6.27
C GLN A 662 34.71 20.66 -7.79
N LEU A 663 34.65 19.51 -8.46
CA LEU A 663 34.49 19.42 -9.92
C LEU A 663 33.02 19.49 -10.34
N SER A 664 32.13 18.97 -9.49
CA SER A 664 30.67 19.01 -9.66
C SER A 664 29.98 18.88 -8.29
N ASN A 665 28.66 18.99 -8.24
CA ASN A 665 27.86 18.74 -7.03
C ASN A 665 27.89 17.27 -6.55
N THR A 666 28.62 16.40 -7.25
CA THR A 666 28.76 14.98 -6.90
C THR A 666 30.21 14.54 -6.75
N THR A 667 31.18 15.38 -7.12
CA THR A 667 32.58 14.96 -7.25
C THR A 667 33.55 16.02 -6.74
N VAL A 668 34.46 15.60 -5.86
CA VAL A 668 35.59 16.40 -5.36
C VAL A 668 36.93 15.73 -5.69
N GLN A 669 37.97 16.53 -5.90
CA GLN A 669 39.32 16.07 -6.19
C GLN A 669 40.33 16.77 -5.28
N LEU A 670 41.25 16.01 -4.68
CA LEU A 670 42.36 16.57 -3.90
C LEU A 670 43.42 17.16 -4.82
N ILE A 671 43.99 18.31 -4.43
CA ILE A 671 45.02 19.02 -5.19
C ILE A 671 46.41 18.62 -4.66
N ASN A 672 47.45 18.67 -5.51
CA ASN A 672 48.86 18.51 -5.12
C ASN A 672 49.21 17.23 -4.34
N GLU A 673 48.51 16.13 -4.60
CA GLU A 673 48.69 14.86 -3.86
C GLU A 673 48.60 15.03 -2.33
N TYR A 674 47.73 15.93 -1.84
CA TYR A 674 47.60 16.28 -0.42
C TYR A 674 47.54 15.05 0.50
N ALA A 675 46.74 14.04 0.13
CA ALA A 675 46.61 12.80 0.88
C ALA A 675 47.91 11.98 0.94
N ARG A 676 48.72 11.94 -0.13
CA ARG A 676 50.01 11.22 -0.13
C ARG A 676 51.04 11.89 0.77
N LYS A 677 51.04 13.23 0.80
CA LYS A 677 51.98 14.01 1.61
C LYS A 677 51.72 13.87 3.12
N HIS A 678 50.47 13.64 3.52
CA HIS A 678 50.05 13.64 4.93
C HIS A 678 49.48 12.30 5.41
N SER A 679 49.49 11.26 4.57
CA SER A 679 49.13 9.89 4.93
C SER A 679 50.23 9.26 5.77
N ASN A 680 49.88 8.70 6.93
CA ASN A 680 50.82 8.04 7.84
C ASN A 680 50.77 6.50 7.74
N GLY A 681 49.96 5.96 6.83
CA GLY A 681 49.91 4.52 6.54
C GLY A 681 48.81 3.76 7.27
N SER A 682 47.99 3.09 6.46
CA SER A 682 47.01 2.03 6.75
C SER A 682 45.69 2.35 7.48
N LYS A 683 45.41 3.59 7.92
CA LYS A 683 44.10 3.93 8.53
C LYS A 683 43.62 5.37 8.27
N ASP A 684 44.06 5.99 7.20
CA ASP A 684 43.62 7.36 6.88
C ASP A 684 42.20 7.37 6.29
N VAL A 685 41.37 8.29 6.77
CA VAL A 685 39.93 8.40 6.48
C VAL A 685 39.62 9.78 5.92
N ILE A 686 39.03 9.82 4.73
CA ILE A 686 38.43 11.02 4.14
C ILE A 686 36.94 11.05 4.45
N THR A 687 36.39 12.23 4.72
CA THR A 687 34.99 12.44 5.11
C THR A 687 34.41 13.62 4.34
N LEU A 688 33.27 13.44 3.66
CA LEU A 688 32.60 14.48 2.87
C LEU A 688 31.36 15.02 3.61
N THR A 689 31.44 16.24 4.12
CA THR A 689 30.33 16.92 4.77
C THR A 689 29.65 17.85 3.75
N TYR A 690 28.45 17.53 3.31
CA TYR A 690 27.67 18.38 2.41
C TYR A 690 26.21 18.43 2.86
N LEU A 691 25.41 19.27 2.23
CA LEU A 691 23.97 19.30 2.44
C LEU A 691 23.32 18.53 1.31
N HIS A 692 22.50 17.54 1.63
CA HIS A 692 21.74 16.79 0.64
C HIS A 692 20.31 16.63 1.11
N ASP A 693 19.37 16.89 0.22
CA ASP A 693 17.99 16.48 0.43
C ASP A 693 17.91 14.98 0.18
N ARG A 694 17.82 14.19 1.27
CA ARG A 694 17.68 12.73 1.27
C ARG A 694 16.63 12.21 0.29
N TYR A 695 15.66 13.04 -0.07
CA TYR A 695 14.54 12.65 -0.94
C TYR A 695 14.66 13.21 -2.37
N ASN A 696 15.86 13.66 -2.78
CA ASN A 696 16.19 14.01 -4.16
C ASN A 696 15.23 15.05 -4.81
N GLY A 697 14.95 16.16 -4.11
CA GLY A 697 14.33 17.34 -4.75
C GLY A 697 12.86 17.17 -5.11
N LEU A 698 12.10 16.34 -4.39
CA LEU A 698 10.66 16.10 -4.62
C LEU A 698 9.73 17.21 -4.11
N SER A 699 10.26 18.43 -3.94
CA SER A 699 9.48 19.68 -3.89
C SER A 699 10.12 20.68 -4.84
N GLY A 700 9.29 21.34 -5.66
CA GLY A 700 9.76 22.35 -6.60
C GLY A 700 10.38 23.60 -5.96
N ASP A 701 10.34 23.74 -4.63
CA ASP A 701 10.74 24.97 -3.92
C ASP A 701 12.06 24.85 -3.13
N TYR A 702 12.61 23.64 -2.96
CA TYR A 702 13.83 23.42 -2.16
C TYR A 702 15.15 23.52 -2.94
N SER A 703 15.10 23.86 -4.24
CA SER A 703 16.28 24.18 -5.07
C SER A 703 16.97 25.51 -4.68
N SER A 704 16.41 26.22 -3.70
CA SER A 704 16.80 27.58 -3.27
C SER A 704 17.72 27.62 -2.04
N ILE A 705 18.13 26.47 -1.50
CA ILE A 705 18.98 26.33 -0.30
C ILE A 705 20.36 25.83 -0.71
N GLN A 706 21.41 26.49 -0.21
CA GLN A 706 22.79 26.14 -0.53
C GLN A 706 23.64 26.08 0.75
N TYR A 707 24.44 25.02 0.89
CA TYR A 707 25.54 24.98 1.86
C TYR A 707 26.75 25.65 1.24
N ILE A 708 27.37 26.59 1.96
CA ILE A 708 28.49 27.37 1.45
C ILE A 708 29.70 27.15 2.33
N VAL A 709 30.85 26.90 1.69
CA VAL A 709 32.16 26.78 2.31
C VAL A 709 33.07 27.78 1.62
N THR A 710 33.44 28.84 2.33
CA THR A 710 34.20 29.96 1.76
C THR A 710 35.31 30.45 2.68
N THR A 711 36.34 31.02 2.06
CA THR A 711 37.50 31.59 2.73
C THR A 711 37.34 33.11 2.83
N ILE A 712 37.53 33.65 4.03
CA ILE A 712 37.43 35.08 4.34
C ILE A 712 38.74 35.57 4.94
N THR A 713 39.06 36.84 4.71
CA THR A 713 40.19 37.50 5.35
C THR A 713 39.73 38.29 6.58
N ALA A 714 40.34 38.00 7.73
CA ALA A 714 40.18 38.76 8.96
C ALA A 714 40.73 40.19 8.77
N LEU A 715 40.19 41.14 9.53
CA LEU A 715 40.73 42.51 9.54
C LEU A 715 42.16 42.51 10.09
N PRO A 716 43.00 43.50 9.73
CA PRO A 716 44.40 43.59 10.18
C PRO A 716 44.60 43.57 11.71
N SER A 717 43.56 43.86 12.49
CA SER A 717 43.59 43.76 13.96
C SER A 717 43.59 42.32 14.48
N GLY A 718 43.15 41.34 13.66
CA GLY A 718 42.92 39.95 14.05
C GLY A 718 41.70 39.73 14.96
N VAL A 719 40.99 40.80 15.34
CA VAL A 719 39.88 40.75 16.30
C VAL A 719 38.53 40.51 15.61
N GLU A 720 38.37 41.03 14.39
CA GLU A 720 37.10 41.00 13.68
C GLU A 720 37.24 40.29 12.33
N ILE A 721 36.27 39.43 12.05
CA ILE A 721 36.13 38.72 10.77
C ILE A 721 34.79 39.17 10.16
N PRO A 722 34.80 39.83 8.98
CA PRO A 722 33.57 40.25 8.31
C PRO A 722 32.78 39.05 7.78
N LEU A 723 31.46 39.18 7.65
CA LEU A 723 30.64 38.19 6.96
C LEU A 723 30.66 38.40 5.44
N PRO A 724 30.33 37.37 4.63
CA PRO A 724 30.23 37.49 3.18
C PRO A 724 29.27 38.60 2.73
N PRO A 725 29.52 39.26 1.58
CA PRO A 725 28.59 40.24 1.02
C PRO A 725 27.23 39.58 0.74
N ASN A 726 26.14 40.23 1.18
CA ASN A 726 24.75 39.75 1.09
C ASN A 726 24.32 38.67 2.09
N TYR A 727 25.17 38.27 3.04
CA TYR A 727 24.77 37.32 4.09
C TYR A 727 24.34 38.03 5.38
N THR A 728 23.08 37.85 5.77
CA THR A 728 22.53 38.29 7.07
C THR A 728 22.20 37.08 7.95
N LEU A 729 22.80 37.02 9.13
CA LEU A 729 22.64 35.93 10.12
C LEU A 729 21.21 35.82 10.69
N SER A 730 20.29 36.72 10.33
CA SER A 730 18.87 36.61 10.65
C SER A 730 18.14 35.53 9.85
N ASP A 731 18.67 35.15 8.67
CA ASP A 731 17.88 34.45 7.65
C ASP A 731 18.25 32.96 7.50
N SER A 732 19.31 32.48 8.15
CA SER A 732 19.80 31.09 7.91
C SER A 732 20.50 30.37 9.10
N GLY A 733 20.57 30.98 10.29
CA GLY A 733 21.09 30.33 11.51
C GLY A 733 22.58 30.59 11.82
N ASP A 734 23.26 29.64 12.47
CA ASP A 734 24.64 29.76 12.98
C ASP A 734 25.75 29.52 11.94
N ILE A 735 26.95 30.08 12.18
CA ILE A 735 28.16 29.90 11.35
C ILE A 735 29.17 28.99 12.06
N GLN A 736 29.82 28.12 11.30
CA GLN A 736 31.00 27.37 11.76
C GLN A 736 32.27 28.07 11.30
N LEU A 737 33.16 28.42 12.23
CA LEU A 737 34.48 29.00 11.95
C LEU A 737 35.57 27.92 12.10
N THR A 738 36.47 27.84 11.12
CA THR A 738 37.55 26.86 11.06
C THR A 738 38.88 27.53 10.71
N ILE A 739 39.94 27.19 11.44
CA ILE A 739 41.31 27.68 11.22
C ILE A 739 42.27 26.50 11.23
N ASN A 740 43.14 26.40 10.22
CA ASN A 740 44.08 25.27 10.04
C ASN A 740 43.41 23.90 10.19
N GLY A 741 42.17 23.80 9.70
CA GLY A 741 41.36 22.59 9.75
C GLY A 741 40.77 22.19 11.10
N ILE A 742 40.93 23.01 12.14
CA ILE A 742 40.29 22.82 13.45
C ILE A 742 39.07 23.74 13.56
N SER A 743 37.91 23.15 13.91
CA SER A 743 36.69 23.92 14.14
C SER A 743 36.77 24.63 15.49
N LEU A 744 36.57 25.94 15.48
CA LEU A 744 36.66 26.76 16.69
C LEU A 744 35.37 26.73 17.50
N THR A 745 35.50 26.99 18.80
CA THR A 745 34.38 26.94 19.73
C THR A 745 33.68 28.30 19.83
N LYS A 746 32.35 28.31 19.68
CA LYS A 746 31.54 29.52 19.92
C LYS A 746 31.32 29.69 21.43
N SER A 747 31.50 30.89 21.95
CA SER A 747 31.23 31.17 23.37
C SER A 747 29.74 31.07 23.68
N THR A 748 29.44 30.57 24.88
CA THR A 748 28.07 30.49 25.43
C THR A 748 27.98 31.30 26.72
N SER A 749 26.79 31.40 27.30
CA SER A 749 26.63 31.99 28.64
C SER A 749 27.36 31.21 29.74
N LEU A 750 27.71 29.95 29.49
CA LEU A 750 28.29 29.04 30.49
C LEU A 750 29.82 28.92 30.40
N PHE A 751 30.43 29.21 29.23
CA PHE A 751 31.88 29.24 29.08
C PHE A 751 32.33 30.16 27.93
N THR A 752 33.51 30.76 28.09
CA THR A 752 34.17 31.56 27.05
C THR A 752 34.88 30.64 26.06
N GLY A 753 34.41 30.65 24.81
CA GLY A 753 35.04 29.97 23.67
C GLY A 753 35.97 30.91 22.89
N ASP A 754 36.28 30.52 21.66
CA ASP A 754 37.23 31.21 20.80
C ASP A 754 36.67 32.46 20.13
N TYR A 755 35.36 32.47 19.83
CA TYR A 755 34.68 33.58 19.15
C TYR A 755 33.21 33.74 19.57
N ILE A 756 32.67 34.93 19.31
CA ILE A 756 31.24 35.23 19.36
C ILE A 756 30.77 35.82 18.03
N ILE A 757 29.48 35.71 17.78
CA ILE A 757 28.81 36.46 16.73
C ILE A 757 28.44 37.81 17.31
N ALA A 758 28.75 38.91 16.61
CA ALA A 758 28.41 40.25 17.08
C ALA A 758 26.88 40.37 17.30
N PRO A 759 26.42 41.13 18.32
CA PRO A 759 24.98 41.34 18.55
C PRO A 759 24.23 41.89 17.33
N THR A 760 24.93 42.64 16.49
CA THR A 760 24.48 43.21 15.22
C THR A 760 24.39 42.19 14.09
N LYS A 761 24.87 40.95 14.28
CA LYS A 761 24.81 39.82 13.35
C LYS A 761 25.46 40.07 11.97
N ASP A 762 26.42 40.99 11.92
CA ASP A 762 27.12 41.44 10.72
C ASP A 762 28.61 41.02 10.68
N LYS A 763 29.17 40.58 11.81
CA LYS A 763 30.57 40.15 11.94
C LYS A 763 30.77 39.11 13.03
N ILE A 764 31.91 38.42 12.96
CA ILE A 764 32.41 37.52 14.00
C ILE A 764 33.50 38.25 14.78
N VAL A 765 33.45 38.17 16.11
CA VAL A 765 34.44 38.76 17.02
C VAL A 765 35.21 37.65 17.73
N VAL A 766 36.52 37.62 17.51
CA VAL A 766 37.44 36.66 18.13
C VAL A 766 37.72 37.08 19.57
N GLN A 767 37.53 36.16 20.51
CA GLN A 767 37.74 36.39 21.95
C GLN A 767 39.09 35.85 22.45
N ASN A 768 39.64 34.85 21.79
CA ASN A 768 40.90 34.21 22.19
C ASN A 768 42.11 35.08 21.79
N ALA A 769 42.84 35.62 22.76
CA ALA A 769 43.97 36.53 22.53
C ALA A 769 45.12 35.90 21.72
N SER A 770 45.37 34.60 21.91
CA SER A 770 46.37 33.86 21.14
C SER A 770 45.95 33.74 19.67
N LEU A 771 44.64 33.57 19.43
CA LEU A 771 44.07 33.50 18.09
C LEU A 771 44.09 34.86 17.39
N VAL A 772 43.80 35.94 18.10
CA VAL A 772 43.92 37.32 17.56
C VAL A 772 45.34 37.58 17.07
N THR A 773 46.35 37.20 17.87
CA THR A 773 47.77 37.38 17.49
C THR A 773 48.14 36.54 16.26
N TYR A 774 47.61 35.31 16.18
CA TYR A 774 47.81 34.45 15.02
C TYR A 774 47.21 35.04 13.74
N LEU A 775 45.98 35.56 13.82
CA LEU A 775 45.25 36.14 12.69
C LEU A 775 45.88 37.43 12.14
N GLN A 776 46.63 38.17 12.95
CA GLN A 776 47.41 39.32 12.47
C GLN A 776 48.51 38.93 11.49
N SER A 777 49.09 37.73 11.66
CA SER A 777 50.14 37.20 10.79
C SER A 777 49.58 36.31 9.67
N ASN A 778 48.44 35.67 9.89
CA ASN A 778 47.78 34.77 8.96
C ASN A 778 46.27 35.11 8.90
N PRO A 779 45.84 36.08 8.09
CA PRO A 779 44.48 36.62 8.15
C PRO A 779 43.42 35.70 7.52
N THR A 780 43.81 34.62 6.86
CA THR A 780 42.90 33.73 6.14
C THR A 780 42.18 32.78 7.08
N VAL A 781 40.84 32.77 7.04
CA VAL A 781 39.99 31.87 7.82
C VAL A 781 38.93 31.24 6.92
N MET A 782 38.47 30.04 7.28
CA MET A 782 37.40 29.37 6.55
C MET A 782 36.11 29.38 7.37
N ILE A 783 34.99 29.70 6.72
CA ILE A 783 33.66 29.63 7.34
C ILE A 783 32.73 28.71 6.55
N SER A 784 31.80 28.08 7.27
CA SER A 784 30.70 27.34 6.63
C SER A 784 29.33 27.67 7.23
N TYR A 785 28.37 27.91 6.33
CA TYR A 785 27.01 28.34 6.67
C TYR A 785 26.00 27.83 5.63
N ILE A 786 24.70 28.01 5.92
CA ILE A 786 23.60 27.74 4.98
C ILE A 786 23.10 29.10 4.50
N GLU A 787 22.82 29.22 3.19
CA GLU A 787 22.15 30.36 2.57
C GLU A 787 20.82 29.91 1.98
N GLN A 788 19.81 30.79 2.10
CA GLN A 788 18.47 30.52 1.60
C GLN A 788 17.95 31.71 0.78
N LEU A 789 17.42 31.43 -0.41
CA LEU A 789 16.96 32.47 -1.35
C LEU A 789 15.45 32.79 -1.23
N ASN A 790 14.66 31.98 -0.51
CA ASN A 790 13.20 32.13 -0.35
C ASN A 790 12.76 32.13 1.14
N ASN A 791 11.57 32.67 1.43
CA ASN A 791 11.04 32.98 2.78
C ASN A 791 10.54 31.76 3.61
N GLU A 792 11.14 30.57 3.46
CA GLU A 792 10.84 29.44 4.35
C GLU A 792 11.81 29.40 5.52
N GLY A 793 11.38 29.13 6.75
CA GLY A 793 12.29 29.16 7.89
C GLY A 793 13.09 27.86 8.03
N LEU A 794 14.36 27.83 7.61
CA LEU A 794 15.32 26.76 7.95
C LEU A 794 16.54 27.37 8.65
N ASN A 795 16.99 26.74 9.74
CA ASN A 795 18.10 27.24 10.54
C ASN A 795 19.16 26.16 10.75
N LYS A 796 20.43 26.50 10.45
CA LYS A 796 21.59 25.77 11.02
C LYS A 796 21.65 26.07 12.52
N LYS A 797 21.59 25.05 13.37
CA LYS A 797 21.73 25.19 14.82
C LYS A 797 23.04 24.55 15.29
N PHE A 798 23.77 25.28 16.14
CA PHE A 798 24.98 24.78 16.77
C PHE A 798 24.79 24.67 18.28
N GLU A 799 25.11 23.50 18.82
CA GLU A 799 25.13 23.21 20.24
C GLU A 799 26.56 22.95 20.69
N VAL A 800 26.96 23.49 21.83
CA VAL A 800 28.30 23.27 22.37
C VAL A 800 28.26 23.03 23.88
N HIS A 801 29.07 22.08 24.34
CA HIS A 801 29.14 21.68 25.74
C HIS A 801 30.58 21.36 26.14
N ARG A 802 31.06 21.96 27.23
CA ARG A 802 32.35 21.63 27.84
C ARG A 802 32.14 20.53 28.89
N VAL A 803 33.02 19.53 28.87
CA VAL A 803 32.99 18.38 29.77
C VAL A 803 33.54 18.78 31.14
N ASP A 804 32.65 19.21 32.02
CA ASP A 804 32.98 19.52 33.42
C ASP A 804 32.55 18.39 34.38
N SER A 805 31.63 17.52 33.95
CA SER A 805 31.14 16.37 34.73
C SER A 805 30.63 15.23 33.84
N PHE A 806 30.86 13.99 34.27
CA PHE A 806 30.38 12.77 33.62
C PHE A 806 29.07 12.22 34.20
N SER A 807 28.40 12.99 35.07
CA SER A 807 27.14 12.60 35.71
C SER A 807 26.06 13.69 35.59
N SER A 808 26.11 14.47 34.51
CA SER A 808 25.17 15.58 34.28
C SER A 808 23.98 15.13 33.43
N ASN A 809 22.90 15.93 33.44
CA ASN A 809 21.77 15.73 32.54
C ASN A 809 22.14 15.90 31.06
N LYS A 810 23.27 16.56 30.74
CA LYS A 810 23.70 16.82 29.36
C LYS A 810 24.65 15.74 28.86
N LEU A 811 25.57 15.28 29.71
CA LEU A 811 26.54 14.23 29.45
C LEU A 811 26.63 13.29 30.65
N SER A 812 26.46 12.00 30.41
CA SER A 812 26.53 10.96 31.44
C SER A 812 27.31 9.74 30.97
N PHE A 813 28.04 9.06 31.87
CA PHE A 813 28.68 7.78 31.54
C PHE A 813 27.78 6.59 31.90
N ASN A 814 27.53 5.70 30.93
CA ASN A 814 26.82 4.46 31.20
C ASN A 814 27.80 3.27 31.22
N ALA A 815 28.06 2.77 32.42
CA ALA A 815 28.99 1.67 32.66
C ALA A 815 28.56 0.35 32.00
N GLY A 816 27.26 0.12 31.78
CA GLY A 816 26.75 -1.12 31.18
C GLY A 816 27.05 -1.26 29.69
N ILE A 817 27.15 -0.14 28.97
CA ILE A 817 27.47 -0.10 27.53
C ILE A 817 28.88 0.45 27.25
N ASN A 818 29.63 0.84 28.29
CA ASN A 818 30.95 1.47 28.21
C ASN A 818 31.02 2.64 27.21
N LYS A 819 30.01 3.53 27.25
CA LYS A 819 29.91 4.71 26.39
C LYS A 819 29.37 5.91 27.17
N PHE A 820 29.73 7.10 26.71
CA PHE A 820 29.10 8.33 27.20
C PHE A 820 27.80 8.59 26.43
N ILE A 821 26.76 9.04 27.14
CA ILE A 821 25.47 9.42 26.59
C ILE A 821 25.42 10.95 26.59
N TYR A 822 25.30 11.54 25.41
CA TYR A 822 25.07 12.97 25.24
C TYR A 822 23.63 13.23 24.85
N ASN A 823 22.95 14.07 25.63
CA ASN A 823 21.54 14.43 25.43
C ASN A 823 21.45 15.72 24.61
N MET A 824 20.98 15.61 23.38
CA MET A 824 20.82 16.69 22.41
C MET A 824 19.58 17.55 22.72
N ASN A 825 19.60 18.82 22.30
CA ASN A 825 18.42 19.70 22.42
C ASN A 825 17.34 19.43 21.36
N TYR A 826 17.68 18.77 20.25
CA TYR A 826 16.77 18.48 19.12
C TYR A 826 16.79 16.98 18.77
N GLU A 827 15.65 16.47 18.31
CA GLU A 827 15.51 15.08 17.88
C GLU A 827 16.10 14.87 16.49
N ALA A 828 17.03 13.92 16.35
CA ALA A 828 17.60 13.57 15.06
C ALA A 828 16.78 12.48 14.35
N ILE A 829 16.50 12.64 13.05
CA ILE A 829 15.85 11.57 12.24
C ILE A 829 16.68 10.30 12.28
N ASP A 830 17.97 10.46 11.99
CA ASP A 830 18.98 9.43 11.90
C ASP A 830 20.37 9.99 12.20
N ILE A 831 21.36 9.10 12.22
CA ILE A 831 22.73 9.46 12.54
C ILE A 831 23.41 10.31 11.47
N ALA A 832 22.99 10.20 10.20
CA ALA A 832 23.54 10.97 9.09
C ALA A 832 23.07 12.43 9.09
N SER A 833 21.97 12.76 9.79
CA SER A 833 21.49 14.15 9.94
C SER A 833 22.28 15.01 10.93
N ILE A 834 23.32 14.48 11.57
CA ILE A 834 24.06 15.13 12.66
C ILE A 834 25.56 15.15 12.37
N LYS A 835 26.21 16.28 12.62
CA LYS A 835 27.68 16.39 12.67
C LYS A 835 28.12 16.62 14.12
N VAL A 836 29.06 15.80 14.59
CA VAL A 836 29.61 15.88 15.95
C VAL A 836 31.11 16.17 15.90
N THR A 837 31.58 17.04 16.80
CA THR A 837 32.99 17.41 16.95
C THR A 837 33.41 17.28 18.41
N ILE A 838 34.65 16.84 18.66
CA ILE A 838 35.31 16.89 19.97
C ILE A 838 36.61 17.68 19.81
N ASN A 839 36.79 18.74 20.60
CA ASN A 839 37.96 19.63 20.55
C ASN A 839 38.26 20.13 19.12
N GLY A 840 37.21 20.38 18.34
CA GLY A 840 37.31 20.84 16.96
C GLY A 840 37.59 19.77 15.90
N ILE A 841 37.81 18.51 16.29
CA ILE A 841 37.97 17.35 15.39
C ILE A 841 36.60 16.74 15.09
N THR A 842 36.28 16.52 13.81
CA THR A 842 35.00 15.91 13.41
C THR A 842 35.01 14.41 13.62
N LEU A 843 33.97 13.87 14.28
CA LEU A 843 33.82 12.44 14.53
C LEU A 843 33.16 11.70 13.36
N GLN A 844 33.51 10.43 13.21
CA GLN A 844 32.91 9.55 12.21
C GLN A 844 31.59 8.94 12.69
N ASN A 845 30.58 9.00 11.82
CA ASN A 845 29.26 8.42 12.04
C ASN A 845 29.33 6.88 12.01
N GLY A 846 28.69 6.22 12.99
CA GLY A 846 28.53 4.77 13.04
C GLY A 846 29.69 4.04 13.73
N THR A 847 30.88 4.62 13.72
CA THR A 847 32.08 4.12 14.41
C THR A 847 32.37 4.91 15.67
N ASP A 848 32.65 6.21 15.56
CA ASP A 848 33.07 7.05 16.69
C ASP A 848 31.87 7.47 17.55
N PHE A 849 30.71 7.69 16.93
CA PHE A 849 29.45 7.91 17.65
C PHE A 849 28.29 7.14 17.02
N THR A 850 27.26 6.84 17.82
CA THR A 850 26.05 6.13 17.39
C THR A 850 24.78 6.77 17.96
N LEU A 851 23.69 6.85 17.19
CA LEU A 851 22.39 7.35 17.66
C LEU A 851 21.66 6.28 18.49
N ASN A 852 21.01 6.65 19.59
CA ASN A 852 20.19 5.74 20.37
C ASN A 852 18.85 5.47 19.66
N SER A 853 18.61 4.21 19.30
CA SER A 853 17.39 3.78 18.60
C SER A 853 16.12 3.88 19.44
N GLY A 854 16.23 3.80 20.77
CA GLY A 854 15.10 3.93 21.70
C GLY A 854 14.78 5.37 22.09
N ASN A 855 15.74 6.30 21.95
CA ASN A 855 15.54 7.72 22.24
C ASN A 855 16.41 8.57 21.31
N LYS A 856 15.79 9.16 20.28
CA LYS A 856 16.44 9.92 19.21
C LYS A 856 17.01 11.29 19.64
N TYR A 857 16.86 11.67 20.90
CA TYR A 857 17.56 12.82 21.50
C TYR A 857 18.95 12.45 22.03
N GLN A 858 19.35 11.18 21.99
CA GLN A 858 20.59 10.73 22.62
C GLN A 858 21.58 10.16 21.61
N ILE A 859 22.83 10.61 21.69
CA ILE A 859 23.95 9.99 20.98
C ILE A 859 24.91 9.34 21.98
N PHE A 860 25.47 8.22 21.57
CA PHE A 860 26.52 7.53 22.30
C PHE A 860 27.88 7.95 21.73
N LEU A 861 28.73 8.49 22.61
CA LEU A 861 30.08 8.97 22.36
C LEU A 861 31.13 7.95 22.87
N PRO A 862 32.37 7.99 22.35
CA PRO A 862 33.40 7.01 22.69
C PRO A 862 33.87 7.14 24.14
N ALA A 863 34.38 6.07 24.73
CA ALA A 863 34.76 6.00 26.15
C ALA A 863 35.98 6.85 26.56
N SER A 864 36.61 7.57 25.62
CA SER A 864 37.89 8.27 25.81
C SER A 864 37.77 9.78 26.08
N LEU A 865 36.62 10.26 26.56
CA LEU A 865 36.42 11.67 26.91
C LEU A 865 37.13 12.04 28.22
N ASN A 866 37.82 13.18 28.22
CA ASN A 866 38.51 13.75 29.38
C ASN A 866 37.80 15.00 29.90
N TYR A 867 38.06 15.34 31.17
CA TYR A 867 37.64 16.61 31.73
C TYR A 867 38.27 17.78 30.95
N GLY A 868 37.45 18.75 30.58
CA GLY A 868 37.85 19.92 29.79
C GLY A 868 37.66 19.76 28.29
N ASP A 869 37.35 18.57 27.77
CA ASP A 869 37.01 18.39 26.35
C ASP A 869 35.77 19.21 25.98
N VAL A 870 35.70 19.70 24.73
CA VAL A 870 34.56 20.46 24.22
C VAL A 870 33.86 19.68 23.12
N ILE A 871 32.59 19.38 23.34
CA ILE A 871 31.70 18.68 22.40
C ILE A 871 30.89 19.73 21.63
N GLY A 872 30.91 19.67 20.30
CA GLY A 872 30.08 20.49 19.44
C GLY A 872 29.18 19.64 18.55
N VAL A 873 27.88 19.95 18.48
CA VAL A 873 26.89 19.23 17.66
C VAL A 873 26.15 20.19 16.74
N TYR A 874 26.05 19.84 15.47
CA TYR A 874 25.42 20.65 14.43
C TYR A 874 24.16 19.96 13.88
N TYR A 875 23.09 20.74 13.72
CA TYR A 875 21.79 20.31 13.20
C TYR A 875 21.30 21.25 12.09
N VAL A 876 20.47 20.72 11.20
CA VAL A 876 19.61 21.52 10.33
C VAL A 876 18.16 21.30 10.75
N VAL A 877 17.52 22.36 11.22
CA VAL A 877 16.17 22.29 11.77
C VAL A 877 15.26 23.18 10.94
N GLY A 878 14.09 22.67 10.58
CA GLY A 878 13.01 23.54 10.13
C GLY A 878 12.63 24.48 11.26
N GLU A 879 12.57 25.79 10.99
CA GLU A 879 11.59 26.58 11.72
C GLU A 879 10.23 25.97 11.38
N GLY A 880 9.73 25.12 12.28
CA GLY A 880 8.38 25.38 12.74
C GLY A 880 8.42 26.84 13.12
N THR A 881 7.87 27.70 12.25
CA THR A 881 7.71 29.10 12.59
C THR A 881 7.28 29.16 14.04
N GLN A 882 7.78 30.12 14.78
CA GLN A 882 7.06 30.66 15.92
C GLN A 882 5.70 31.23 15.44
N SER A 883 4.88 30.44 14.75
CA SER A 883 3.44 30.52 14.85
C SER A 883 3.12 29.68 16.07
N SER A 884 2.90 30.36 17.19
CA SER A 884 2.24 29.81 18.35
C SER A 884 0.82 29.36 17.97
N PHE A 885 0.68 28.27 17.21
CA PHE A 885 -0.62 27.64 16.95
C PHE A 885 -1.04 26.85 18.20
N LEU A 886 -0.05 26.34 18.95
CA LEU A 886 -0.26 25.94 20.32
C LEU A 886 -0.16 27.16 21.22
N PRO A 887 -1.08 27.33 22.19
CA PRO A 887 -0.81 28.21 23.31
C PRO A 887 0.59 27.87 23.83
N SER A 888 1.43 28.87 24.10
CA SER A 888 2.82 28.71 24.55
C SER A 888 3.00 27.80 25.79
N ASN A 889 1.90 27.40 26.42
CA ASN A 889 1.82 26.55 27.61
C ASN A 889 1.31 25.12 27.30
N LEU A 890 1.13 24.73 26.03
CA LEU A 890 0.62 23.41 25.64
C LEU A 890 1.74 22.51 25.11
N ILE A 891 2.15 21.54 25.92
CA ILE A 891 3.08 20.48 25.53
C ILE A 891 2.25 19.30 25.00
N PHE A 892 2.48 18.90 23.75
CA PHE A 892 1.93 17.65 23.21
C PHE A 892 2.90 16.50 23.45
N PRO A 893 2.42 15.32 23.90
CA PRO A 893 3.22 14.11 23.89
C PRO A 893 3.50 13.68 22.45
N ASN A 894 4.54 12.86 22.25
CA ASN A 894 4.91 12.34 20.95
C ASN A 894 3.73 11.56 20.33
N VAL A 895 3.26 11.99 19.14
CA VAL A 895 2.10 11.39 18.48
C VAL A 895 2.38 9.94 18.08
N SER A 896 3.65 9.55 17.90
CA SER A 896 4.03 8.16 17.60
C SER A 896 3.61 7.17 18.69
N GLU A 897 3.54 7.63 19.94
CA GLU A 897 3.22 6.81 21.12
C GLU A 897 1.72 6.77 21.42
N LEU A 898 0.92 7.63 20.80
CA LEU A 898 -0.53 7.69 21.02
C LEU A 898 -1.27 6.63 20.19
N SER A 899 -2.33 6.05 20.76
CA SER A 899 -3.34 5.33 19.99
C SER A 899 -4.27 6.30 19.25
N PHE A 900 -5.00 5.80 18.24
CA PHE A 900 -5.94 6.62 17.46
C PHE A 900 -6.98 7.34 18.33
N LEU A 901 -7.54 6.64 19.34
CA LEU A 901 -8.57 7.21 20.20
C LEU A 901 -7.99 8.24 21.18
N GLU A 902 -6.83 7.95 21.77
CA GLU A 902 -6.12 8.90 22.64
C GLU A 902 -5.70 10.15 21.88
N TYR A 903 -5.24 10.00 20.64
CA TYR A 903 -4.94 11.10 19.75
C TYR A 903 -6.16 11.97 19.50
N LEU A 904 -7.30 11.38 19.13
CA LEU A 904 -8.53 12.13 18.84
C LEU A 904 -9.07 12.82 20.10
N GLU A 905 -9.04 12.16 21.26
CA GLU A 905 -9.39 12.77 22.55
C GLU A 905 -8.45 13.92 22.90
N LEU A 906 -7.15 13.76 22.70
CA LEU A 906 -6.16 14.77 23.04
C LEU A 906 -6.29 15.98 22.12
N VAL A 907 -6.37 15.78 20.80
CA VAL A 907 -6.61 16.82 19.79
C VAL A 907 -7.89 17.59 20.12
N THR A 908 -8.99 16.89 20.37
CA THR A 908 -10.26 17.55 20.69
C THR A 908 -10.22 18.28 22.03
N ARG A 909 -9.67 17.67 23.10
CA ARG A 909 -9.61 18.27 24.44
C ARG A 909 -8.63 19.46 24.53
N LYS A 910 -7.51 19.40 23.82
CA LYS A 910 -6.41 20.37 23.94
C LYS A 910 -6.48 21.48 22.90
N LEU A 911 -6.89 21.18 21.67
CA LEU A 911 -6.95 22.18 20.59
C LEU A 911 -8.31 22.86 20.50
N ILE A 912 -9.39 22.27 21.04
CA ILE A 912 -10.70 22.93 21.10
C ILE A 912 -10.81 23.69 22.43
N ASN A 913 -10.60 25.00 22.41
CA ASN A 913 -10.74 25.84 23.60
C ASN A 913 -12.22 26.13 23.92
N ALA A 914 -12.71 25.59 25.02
CA ALA A 914 -14.09 25.78 25.49
C ALA A 914 -14.39 27.20 26.00
N LYS A 915 -13.38 28.00 26.42
CA LYS A 915 -13.55 29.38 26.93
C LYS A 915 -13.64 30.41 25.82
N THR A 916 -12.89 30.22 24.73
CA THR A 916 -12.88 31.13 23.57
C THR A 916 -13.75 30.63 22.42
N ARG A 917 -14.60 29.61 22.61
CA ARG A 917 -15.47 28.97 21.59
C ARG A 917 -15.89 29.93 20.49
N LYS A 918 -15.16 29.90 19.37
CA LYS A 918 -15.43 30.74 18.21
C LYS A 918 -15.06 29.94 16.99
N ILE A 919 -16.02 29.12 16.61
CA ILE A 919 -16.07 28.64 15.25
C ILE A 919 -16.03 29.83 14.28
N ILE A 920 -15.30 29.71 13.17
CA ILE A 920 -15.42 30.68 12.08
C ILE A 920 -16.70 30.31 11.34
N THR A 921 -17.67 31.22 11.28
CA THR A 921 -19.01 30.97 10.73
C THR A 921 -19.28 31.84 9.53
N ASP A 922 -19.77 31.22 8.47
CA ASP A 922 -20.27 31.79 7.21
C ASP A 922 -21.81 31.79 7.14
N ASN A 923 -22.50 31.86 8.28
CA ASN A 923 -23.96 31.71 8.43
C ASN A 923 -24.56 30.34 8.04
N ASN A 924 -23.79 29.43 7.46
CA ASN A 924 -24.23 28.09 7.03
C ASN A 924 -23.60 26.94 7.88
N GLY A 925 -22.84 27.28 8.94
CA GLY A 925 -22.18 26.35 9.88
C GLY A 925 -20.89 26.96 10.43
N GLY A 926 -20.04 26.18 11.11
CA GLY A 926 -18.70 26.70 11.45
C GLY A 926 -17.61 25.68 11.75
N PHE A 927 -16.37 26.19 11.79
CA PHE A 927 -15.13 25.43 11.83
C PHE A 927 -14.29 25.74 13.05
N TYR A 928 -13.58 24.75 13.59
CA TYR A 928 -12.55 24.97 14.61
C TYR A 928 -11.23 25.34 13.93
N PRO A 929 -10.71 26.58 14.07
CA PRO A 929 -9.59 27.07 13.25
C PRO A 929 -8.32 26.22 13.36
N THR A 930 -7.92 25.87 14.59
CA THR A 930 -6.71 25.09 14.85
C THR A 930 -6.80 23.66 14.33
N VAL A 931 -7.97 23.03 14.42
CA VAL A 931 -8.19 21.65 13.96
C VAL A 931 -8.38 21.60 12.44
N LEU A 932 -9.02 22.61 11.85
CA LEU A 932 -9.17 22.76 10.41
C LEU A 932 -7.81 22.90 9.72
N LYS A 933 -6.91 23.72 10.28
CA LYS A 933 -5.56 23.89 9.74
C LYS A 933 -4.78 22.57 9.67
N ILE A 934 -4.91 21.70 10.67
CA ILE A 934 -4.29 20.35 10.65
C ILE A 934 -4.78 19.55 9.43
N TYR A 935 -6.08 19.63 9.16
CA TYR A 935 -6.70 18.94 8.04
C TYR A 935 -6.31 19.54 6.69
N GLU A 936 -6.18 20.87 6.60
CA GLU A 936 -5.71 21.55 5.39
C GLU A 936 -4.26 21.23 5.06
N GLU A 937 -3.37 21.22 6.07
CA GLU A 937 -1.97 20.81 5.86
C GLU A 937 -1.91 19.36 5.36
N TYR A 938 -2.71 18.47 5.95
CA TYR A 938 -2.89 17.10 5.46
C TYR A 938 -3.38 17.06 4.00
N LEU A 939 -4.34 17.91 3.60
CA LEU A 939 -4.83 17.96 2.21
C LEU A 939 -3.82 18.59 1.24
N LYS A 940 -3.04 19.58 1.64
CA LYS A 940 -2.01 20.19 0.78
C LYS A 940 -0.93 19.19 0.40
N VAL A 941 -0.51 18.34 1.35
CA VAL A 941 0.51 17.32 1.09
C VAL A 941 0.00 16.14 0.25
N SER A 942 -1.31 16.01 0.01
CA SER A 942 -1.84 14.99 -0.91
C SER A 942 -1.54 15.27 -2.38
N PHE A 943 -1.16 16.51 -2.72
CA PHE A 943 -0.71 16.87 -4.07
C PHE A 943 0.75 16.51 -4.33
N LEU A 944 1.47 16.02 -3.32
CA LEU A 944 2.83 15.50 -3.50
C LEU A 944 2.79 14.16 -4.28
N PRO A 945 3.86 13.78 -5.01
CA PRO A 945 3.94 12.47 -5.67
C PRO A 945 3.77 11.31 -4.66
N GLU A 946 3.14 10.19 -5.07
CA GLU A 946 2.87 9.03 -4.20
C GLU A 946 4.13 8.45 -3.52
N ASN A 947 5.30 8.62 -4.13
CA ASN A 947 6.59 8.17 -3.61
C ASN A 947 7.15 9.07 -2.49
N ASN A 948 6.47 10.19 -2.18
CA ASN A 948 6.92 11.15 -1.17
C ASN A 948 6.57 10.67 0.24
N PHE A 949 7.53 10.72 1.17
CA PHE A 949 7.33 10.31 2.57
C PHE A 949 6.21 11.11 3.28
N TYR A 950 5.99 12.36 2.89
CA TYR A 950 4.93 13.22 3.44
C TYR A 950 3.62 13.12 2.66
N HIS A 951 3.55 12.31 1.60
CA HIS A 951 2.33 12.13 0.83
C HIS A 951 1.22 11.59 1.73
N SER A 952 0.08 12.26 1.69
CA SER A 952 -1.14 11.81 2.35
C SER A 952 -2.15 11.35 1.32
N ASN A 953 -3.09 10.49 1.70
CA ASN A 953 -4.10 10.01 0.77
C ASN A 953 -5.15 11.08 0.39
N GLY A 954 -5.14 12.26 1.03
CA GLY A 954 -6.04 13.37 0.71
C GLY A 954 -7.53 13.03 0.85
N TYR A 955 -7.90 12.21 1.81
CA TYR A 955 -9.27 11.75 2.02
C TYR A 955 -10.21 12.91 2.39
N THR A 956 -11.23 13.09 1.58
CA THR A 956 -12.34 14.04 1.73
C THR A 956 -13.66 13.28 1.68
N PHE A 957 -14.76 13.91 2.12
CA PHE A 957 -16.07 13.29 1.92
C PHE A 957 -16.40 13.08 0.43
N SER A 958 -15.87 13.92 -0.47
CA SER A 958 -16.18 13.84 -1.90
C SER A 958 -15.54 12.64 -2.60
N ASN A 959 -14.34 12.22 -2.18
CA ASN A 959 -13.66 11.06 -2.78
C ASN A 959 -13.97 9.75 -2.06
N VAL A 960 -14.11 9.77 -0.72
CA VAL A 960 -14.38 8.57 0.07
C VAL A 960 -15.84 8.11 -0.03
N PHE A 961 -16.81 9.04 -0.08
CA PHE A 961 -18.21 8.66 -0.06
C PHE A 961 -18.64 7.81 -1.28
N PRO A 962 -18.29 8.16 -2.54
CA PRO A 962 -18.62 7.31 -3.69
C PRO A 962 -17.99 5.91 -3.61
N PHE A 963 -16.80 5.80 -3.03
CA PHE A 963 -16.14 4.52 -2.77
C PHE A 963 -16.97 3.69 -1.78
N ILE A 964 -17.28 4.25 -0.60
CA ILE A 964 -18.05 3.54 0.44
C ILE A 964 -19.48 3.21 -0.03
N ALA A 965 -20.11 4.08 -0.81
CA ALA A 965 -21.45 3.83 -1.36
C ALA A 965 -21.49 2.64 -2.33
N LYS A 966 -20.39 2.33 -3.04
CA LYS A 966 -20.29 1.09 -3.83
C LYS A 966 -20.24 -0.15 -2.93
N PHE A 967 -19.54 -0.04 -1.79
CA PHE A 967 -19.45 -1.13 -0.82
C PHE A 967 -20.68 -1.25 0.07
N SER A 968 -21.52 -0.22 0.22
CA SER A 968 -22.63 -0.23 1.18
C SER A 968 -23.65 -1.34 0.88
N THR A 969 -24.04 -1.49 -0.38
CA THR A 969 -24.98 -2.54 -0.82
C THR A 969 -24.40 -3.93 -0.59
N PHE A 970 -23.10 -4.08 -0.82
CA PHE A 970 -22.39 -5.34 -0.56
C PHE A 970 -22.29 -5.60 0.95
N PHE A 971 -21.93 -4.58 1.73
CA PHE A 971 -21.81 -4.65 3.18
C PHE A 971 -23.13 -5.01 3.85
N GLU A 972 -24.24 -4.42 3.42
CA GLU A 972 -25.56 -4.76 3.95
C GLU A 972 -25.91 -6.22 3.66
N ARG A 973 -25.79 -6.66 2.39
CA ARG A 973 -26.01 -8.08 2.04
C ARG A 973 -25.08 -9.01 2.81
N PHE A 974 -23.81 -8.65 2.91
CA PHE A 974 -22.81 -9.43 3.61
C PHE A 974 -23.13 -9.55 5.10
N ILE A 975 -23.45 -8.45 5.78
CA ILE A 975 -23.79 -8.45 7.20
C ILE A 975 -25.08 -9.24 7.42
N THR A 976 -26.12 -9.06 6.61
CA THR A 976 -27.39 -9.79 6.75
C THR A 976 -27.25 -11.29 6.47
N ASP A 977 -26.54 -11.69 5.42
CA ASP A 977 -26.46 -13.09 4.99
C ASP A 977 -25.45 -13.93 5.79
N LEU A 978 -24.49 -13.27 6.45
CA LEU A 978 -23.33 -13.93 7.06
C LEU A 978 -23.33 -13.86 8.59
N LEU A 979 -24.01 -12.88 9.18
CA LEU A 979 -24.16 -12.84 10.62
C LEU A 979 -24.86 -14.13 11.08
N PRO A 980 -24.32 -14.83 12.10
CA PRO A 980 -25.00 -15.99 12.64
C PRO A 980 -26.40 -15.57 13.07
N ALA A 981 -27.41 -16.40 12.77
CA ALA A 981 -28.79 -16.13 13.15
C ALA A 981 -28.88 -15.57 14.57
N THR A 982 -28.14 -16.15 15.53
CA THR A 982 -28.08 -15.78 16.97
C THR A 982 -27.55 -14.37 17.34
N VAL A 983 -27.17 -13.51 16.40
CA VAL A 983 -26.64 -12.16 16.64
C VAL A 983 -27.73 -11.12 16.39
N ILE A 984 -27.84 -10.11 17.26
CA ILE A 984 -28.80 -9.01 17.08
C ILE A 984 -28.06 -7.82 16.45
N LEU A 985 -28.41 -7.49 15.21
CA LEU A 985 -27.92 -6.29 14.53
C LEU A 985 -28.87 -5.12 14.82
N ARG A 986 -28.47 -4.20 15.69
CA ARG A 986 -29.31 -3.04 16.04
C ARG A 986 -29.15 -1.90 15.03
N LYS A 987 -27.91 -1.57 14.67
CA LYS A 987 -27.59 -0.56 13.65
C LYS A 987 -26.68 -1.18 12.60
N GLY A 988 -27.13 -1.10 11.36
CA GLY A 988 -26.42 -1.59 10.17
C GLY A 988 -26.29 -0.50 9.10
N GLY A 989 -25.40 -0.70 8.14
CA GLY A 989 -25.29 0.14 6.94
C GLY A 989 -24.23 1.23 7.03
N THR A 990 -24.43 2.33 6.29
CA THR A 990 -23.43 3.40 6.17
C THR A 990 -23.74 4.55 7.13
N LEU A 991 -22.78 4.87 7.99
CA LEU A 991 -22.83 6.01 8.90
C LEU A 991 -22.16 7.24 8.25
N ILE A 992 -22.94 8.30 8.12
CA ILE A 992 -22.45 9.61 7.68
C ILE A 992 -22.54 10.56 8.87
N ARG A 993 -21.39 10.95 9.42
CA ARG A 993 -21.28 11.93 10.50
C ARG A 993 -20.22 12.98 10.16
N ASN A 994 -20.21 14.09 10.89
CA ASN A 994 -19.12 15.05 10.78
C ASN A 994 -17.87 14.48 11.45
N THR A 995 -16.69 14.73 10.86
CA THR A 995 -15.43 14.53 11.57
C THR A 995 -15.20 15.68 12.55
N SER A 996 -14.27 15.49 13.50
CA SER A 996 -13.76 16.59 14.33
C SER A 996 -13.01 17.67 13.51
N PHE A 997 -12.47 17.31 12.36
CA PHE A 997 -11.67 18.15 11.47
C PHE A 997 -12.48 19.01 10.49
N THR A 998 -13.69 18.55 10.15
CA THR A 998 -14.54 19.18 9.14
C THR A 998 -15.59 20.09 9.75
N ARG A 999 -16.32 20.81 8.87
CA ARG A 999 -17.41 21.71 9.23
C ARG A 999 -18.43 21.05 10.17
N GLN A 1000 -18.81 21.78 11.23
CA GLN A 1000 -19.87 21.35 12.13
C GLN A 1000 -21.23 21.89 11.68
N LYS A 1001 -22.25 21.04 11.76
CA LYS A 1001 -23.65 21.37 11.43
C LYS A 1001 -24.28 22.34 12.43
N PHE A 1002 -23.83 22.32 13.70
CA PHE A 1002 -24.34 23.20 14.74
C PHE A 1002 -23.53 24.49 14.79
N THR A 1003 -24.22 25.62 14.58
CA THR A 1003 -23.65 26.95 14.71
C THR A 1003 -23.66 27.35 16.19
N TYR A 1004 -22.50 27.27 16.85
CA TYR A 1004 -22.31 27.88 18.15
C TYR A 1004 -22.27 29.40 18.03
N LYS A 1005 -22.88 30.12 18.99
CA LYS A 1005 -22.74 31.58 19.07
C LYS A 1005 -21.25 31.92 19.19
N ARG A 1006 -20.80 32.94 18.45
CA ARG A 1006 -19.43 33.46 18.54
C ARG A 1006 -19.18 33.85 20.00
N GLY A 1007 -18.16 33.28 20.65
CA GLY A 1007 -17.68 33.78 21.92
C GLY A 1007 -17.29 35.25 21.83
N VAL A 1008 -17.17 35.94 22.96
CA VAL A 1008 -16.55 37.27 23.07
C VAL A 1008 -15.13 37.05 23.59
N ASN A 1009 -14.12 37.71 22.99
CA ASN A 1009 -12.75 37.57 23.47
C ASN A 1009 -12.51 38.74 24.43
N PHE A 1010 -12.08 38.42 25.64
CA PHE A 1010 -11.88 39.42 26.70
C PHE A 1010 -10.54 40.16 26.59
N ASP A 1011 -9.64 39.70 25.70
CA ASP A 1011 -8.36 40.33 25.46
C ASP A 1011 -8.50 41.51 24.47
N PRO A 1012 -8.28 42.76 24.93
CA PRO A 1012 -8.41 43.95 24.10
C PRO A 1012 -7.27 44.12 23.07
N SER A 1013 -6.23 43.29 23.11
CA SER A 1013 -5.11 43.36 22.16
C SER A 1013 -5.33 42.58 20.86
N LEU A 1014 -6.33 41.70 20.81
CA LEU A 1014 -6.62 40.84 19.66
C LEU A 1014 -7.62 41.49 18.69
N GLU A 1015 -7.14 41.95 17.53
CA GLU A 1015 -7.98 42.56 16.48
C GLU A 1015 -8.76 41.54 15.63
N TRP A 1016 -8.30 40.29 15.59
CA TRP A 1016 -8.82 39.23 14.73
C TRP A 1016 -9.16 37.96 15.52
N LEU A 1017 -10.24 37.30 15.12
CA LEU A 1017 -10.54 35.92 15.50
C LEU A 1017 -9.87 34.99 14.48
N GLY A 1018 -9.14 33.97 14.94
CA GLY A 1018 -8.30 33.11 14.08
C GLY A 1018 -6.83 33.53 14.01
N ASP A 1019 -6.31 34.25 15.01
CA ASP A 1019 -4.89 34.64 15.06
C ASP A 1019 -3.95 33.50 15.51
N ASP A 1020 -4.43 32.26 15.48
CA ASP A 1020 -3.69 31.01 15.72
C ASP A 1020 -2.88 30.56 14.49
N GLY A 1021 -2.74 31.45 13.50
CA GLY A 1021 -2.05 31.19 12.24
C GLY A 1021 -2.90 30.48 11.18
N SER A 1022 -4.23 30.45 11.31
CA SER A 1022 -5.14 30.05 10.23
C SER A 1022 -5.26 31.15 9.17
N GLU A 1023 -5.47 30.79 7.90
CA GLU A 1023 -5.71 31.75 6.82
C GLU A 1023 -7.09 32.44 6.96
N PHE A 1024 -8.00 31.79 7.68
CA PHE A 1024 -9.33 32.31 7.97
C PHE A 1024 -9.29 33.21 9.21
N LYS A 1025 -9.13 34.52 8.99
CA LYS A 1025 -9.25 35.53 10.04
C LYS A 1025 -10.54 36.32 9.87
N THR A 1026 -11.30 36.47 10.95
CA THR A 1026 -12.48 37.35 10.97
C THR A 1026 -12.24 38.51 11.93
N LYS A 1027 -12.38 39.75 11.43
CA LYS A 1027 -12.17 40.95 12.24
C LYS A 1027 -13.16 40.98 13.41
N GLN A 1028 -12.66 41.16 14.63
CA GLN A 1028 -13.53 41.29 15.79
C GLN A 1028 -14.21 42.67 15.77
N ALA A 1029 -15.52 42.71 16.05
CA ALA A 1029 -16.18 43.98 16.33
C ALA A 1029 -15.58 44.55 17.63
N LYS A 1030 -14.96 45.74 17.54
CA LYS A 1030 -14.31 46.42 18.67
C LYS A 1030 -15.33 46.56 19.79
N THR A 1031 -15.14 45.81 20.88
CA THR A 1031 -16.03 45.87 22.04
C THR A 1031 -15.70 47.18 22.75
N ILE A 1032 -16.56 48.20 22.59
CA ILE A 1032 -16.42 49.46 23.33
C ILE A 1032 -16.81 49.14 24.76
N TYR A 1033 -15.83 49.08 25.66
CA TYR A 1033 -16.08 49.05 27.09
C TYR A 1033 -16.53 50.46 27.51
N SER A 1034 -17.84 50.70 27.53
CA SER A 1034 -18.40 51.83 28.27
C SER A 1034 -18.34 51.48 29.75
N TRP A 1035 -17.41 52.11 30.48
CA TRP A 1035 -17.41 52.10 31.94
C TRP A 1035 -18.36 53.17 32.52
N ALA A 1036 -19.19 53.79 31.68
CA ALA A 1036 -20.27 54.68 32.07
C ALA A 1036 -21.59 53.94 31.86
N ASP A 1037 -22.04 53.34 32.97
CA ASP A 1037 -23.41 52.93 33.32
C ASP A 1037 -23.44 51.51 33.88
N ALA A 1038 -23.85 51.43 35.15
CA ALA A 1038 -23.95 50.26 35.99
C ALA A 1038 -25.11 49.32 35.57
N SER A 1039 -25.14 48.91 34.30
CA SER A 1039 -26.05 47.88 33.78
C SER A 1039 -25.32 46.89 32.86
N VAL A 1040 -24.19 46.42 33.38
CA VAL A 1040 -23.62 45.07 33.22
C VAL A 1040 -24.61 43.93 33.48
N CYS A 1041 -25.59 43.64 32.62
CA CYS A 1041 -26.31 42.36 32.69
C CYS A 1041 -25.32 41.19 32.42
N VAL A 1042 -24.59 40.78 33.45
CA VAL A 1042 -23.95 39.46 33.49
C VAL A 1042 -25.08 38.48 33.76
N SER A 1043 -25.63 37.86 32.71
CA SER A 1043 -26.35 36.62 32.92
C SER A 1043 -25.37 35.65 33.56
N GLN A 1044 -25.63 35.31 34.83
CA GLN A 1044 -24.84 34.38 35.61
C GLN A 1044 -24.52 33.10 34.81
N PRO A 1045 -23.38 32.45 35.10
CA PRO A 1045 -23.10 31.14 34.55
C PRO A 1045 -24.19 30.19 35.05
N ILE A 1046 -25.00 29.65 34.15
CA ILE A 1046 -25.80 28.46 34.46
C ILE A 1046 -24.79 27.31 34.59
N LEU A 1047 -24.37 27.07 35.84
CA LEU A 1047 -23.85 25.79 36.29
C LEU A 1047 -24.99 24.77 36.10
N PHE A 1048 -24.86 23.88 35.13
CA PHE A 1048 -25.61 22.62 35.16
C PHE A 1048 -24.84 21.66 36.05
N ILE A 1049 -25.24 21.65 37.32
CA ILE A 1049 -25.01 20.58 38.29
C ILE A 1049 -25.92 19.41 37.88
N GLU A 1050 -25.41 18.19 38.05
CA GLU A 1050 -26.15 16.93 37.90
C GLU A 1050 -27.42 16.95 38.75
N ASP A 1051 -28.57 16.63 38.16
CA ASP A 1051 -29.81 16.43 38.90
C ASP A 1051 -29.69 15.18 39.78
N VAL A 1052 -29.50 15.41 41.08
CA VAL A 1052 -29.82 14.46 42.15
C VAL A 1052 -31.17 14.89 42.72
N GLU A 1053 -32.18 14.05 42.57
CA GLU A 1053 -33.44 14.17 43.31
C GLU A 1053 -33.19 14.05 44.81
N VAL A 1054 -33.54 15.09 45.57
CA VAL A 1054 -33.93 14.94 46.97
C VAL A 1054 -35.22 15.70 47.22
N ILE A 1055 -36.29 14.94 47.42
CA ILE A 1055 -37.58 15.40 47.93
C ILE A 1055 -37.40 15.83 49.38
N THR A 1056 -37.81 17.06 49.73
CA THR A 1056 -38.32 17.34 51.08
C THR A 1056 -39.56 18.22 51.04
N SER A 1057 -40.48 17.87 51.92
CA SER A 1057 -41.86 18.29 52.10
C SER A 1057 -42.04 19.71 52.65
N SER A 1058 -43.06 20.40 52.14
CA SER A 1058 -44.06 21.13 52.93
C SER A 1058 -45.39 21.13 52.20
#